data_AF-A0A8H7C1N0-F1
#
_entry.id   AF-A0A8H7C1N0-F1
#
_cell.length_a   1.000
_cell.length_b   1.000
_cell.length_c   1.000
_cell.angle_alpha   90.00
_cell.angle_beta   90.00
_cell.angle_gamma   90.00
#
_symmetry.space_group_name_H-M   'P 1'
#
loop_
_entity.id
_entity.type
_entity.pdbx_description
1 polymer ?
#
loop_
_entity_poly.entity_id
_entity_poly.type
_entity_poly.pdbx_seq_one_letter_code
_entity_poly.pdbx_strand_id
1 'polypeptide(L)'
;MAPARTTDPRPQPARGPRPSAASSSRARAASPSAATALGIARAISALNVTDGTLTIDPETIRSSRLAPLQAATMPSELLACVPGAYREVMRDAIVETMKARRQLASSEKQLARLVADKANHITPPPLRMKVPTVQYVKSFIVANPDVPNAFDASVSTFQDELLTHAIQLKTAEVNFLRQSIALADPEDANGASPAFTSLLERLNERFDSVHRNAKKAVFGPPTEETHGRSTFQGWVQDDSVVSEYAAFVADVPAIITRAIAIVDDALLAEETKAEKKRNLKESAMMDVDEHITAKSIQSTIDKRVAQLLSDKKGKSKAKVSGDSPNHRINTLLMVESWIALETGKACGKASESGGLGVEAEATRKRSREGTSREESQGTARRRISIEESEERFKGERQGELTVSSPALSLRDDESSFRWDHPLTYPDWLLTVPLHVAQRYIVARTPIVVLESLRYRATIHEIECSLPREIGLHLSVGFKYMLPTKFNTDLIWKAWDDFVDRLRWSCFWKAQALDGLEDDFDPDYYVRPISRKRCGPLDWAFEHGIKCGGRAIVSMVSQIPSDVQTGGSSTIRTPSPPVSVLKSYLTSHELVVLATDKNLGCAVAPRSWIVDKTYSLLNSELDYVELDIKDVLSILRQKVRVMTDLSQWASVKDVQPQLPDYFMSQLSEDEDDLLRHIPRFYVIPKIHKTPTAARPIIPCHSVVQGPAGKFVSKMLRPVIESAPFIIHGTKDLSLKLNKLSLPYVKLDNGVLKRLYIVSGDVVAFYPNVNVPLAHDCALAALAHWFSLQDNISVDKASEYLHLFRECLSAADDNLLCQFDGKYFKQKRGLAMGVASSPDLANLYGVWHELRSEVLKSPDVAFYGRYIDDVLALVYATSETNAVNLLREGVQFTDCTLTWSASNQFMPFLDMTLYFDKSKRLQWKPYRKPLNHFERIPWISSHPLYVKKGTFIGELSRMATLSSQFDDFADACKEVADIYIARGYPPMLIANWLKQNYQTRWDTRLRETSPPRADVLVLKSEYNISWDFFNVRKLEEQMKNGWLEALRVSTFGRADTIQDLHPAVSKTKFKNTVLTDLRRNGGTLPPGSEFHPSMVGEGAYGQFYRLDKLGLLDRRFLVSKKRTTEIIDLAAAWRKSVLTRHDRQVVKVLHRKDDTDRDPSHQTTLDMWLNI
;
A
#
# COMPACT_ATOMS: atom_id res chain seq x y z
N MET A 1 -29.31 -19.76 82.18
CA MET A 1 -30.61 -20.39 81.88
C MET A 1 -30.66 -20.69 80.40
N ALA A 2 -30.61 -21.98 80.07
CA ALA A 2 -30.72 -22.56 78.73
C ALA A 2 -32.22 -22.79 78.39
N PRO A 3 -32.65 -23.38 77.24
CA PRO A 3 -31.93 -24.28 76.32
C PRO A 3 -32.03 -23.88 74.82
N ALA A 4 -31.32 -24.39 73.80
CA ALA A 4 -30.35 -25.46 73.52
C ALA A 4 -30.84 -26.33 72.34
N ARG A 5 -29.89 -26.68 71.44
CA ARG A 5 -29.90 -27.73 70.38
C ARG A 5 -30.66 -27.41 69.08
N THR A 6 -30.18 -27.68 67.86
CA THR A 6 -29.16 -28.63 67.35
C THR A 6 -28.74 -28.31 65.90
N THR A 7 -27.42 -28.33 65.66
CA THR A 7 -26.62 -28.83 64.50
C THR A 7 -27.04 -28.70 63.01
N ASP A 8 -26.03 -28.26 62.24
CA ASP A 8 -25.59 -28.68 60.88
C ASP A 8 -25.79 -27.76 59.65
N PRO A 9 -24.87 -27.79 58.64
CA PRO A 9 -24.23 -26.60 58.10
C PRO A 9 -24.45 -26.40 56.58
N ARG A 10 -24.01 -25.23 56.10
CA ARG A 10 -24.03 -24.75 54.70
C ARG A 10 -23.48 -25.76 53.68
N PRO A 11 -24.04 -25.82 52.45
CA PRO A 11 -23.31 -26.27 51.28
C PRO A 11 -22.71 -25.10 50.49
N GLN A 12 -21.46 -25.31 50.10
CA GLN A 12 -20.63 -24.51 49.20
C GLN A 12 -21.13 -24.60 47.74
N PRO A 13 -20.88 -23.58 46.89
CA PRO A 13 -20.77 -23.80 45.45
C PRO A 13 -19.43 -24.48 45.15
N ALA A 14 -19.51 -25.65 44.51
CA ALA A 14 -18.38 -26.55 44.30
C ALA A 14 -17.32 -26.01 43.34
N ARG A 15 -16.06 -26.24 43.74
CA ARG A 15 -14.82 -26.07 42.97
C ARG A 15 -14.77 -27.06 41.80
N GLY A 16 -14.46 -26.57 40.60
CA GLY A 16 -13.87 -27.39 39.53
C GLY A 16 -12.36 -27.56 39.72
N PRO A 17 -11.76 -28.74 39.40
CA PRO A 17 -10.33 -28.96 39.54
C PRO A 17 -9.54 -28.56 38.27
N ARG A 18 -8.34 -28.00 38.48
CA ARG A 18 -7.14 -28.06 37.60
C ARG A 18 -6.31 -29.30 37.99
N PRO A 19 -5.18 -29.72 37.34
CA PRO A 19 -4.54 -29.41 36.05
C PRO A 19 -4.15 -30.70 35.23
N SER A 20 -3.57 -30.65 34.03
CA SER A 20 -2.11 -30.81 33.83
C SER A 20 -1.63 -30.33 32.45
N ALA A 21 -0.37 -29.90 32.40
CA ALA A 21 0.35 -29.39 31.24
C ALA A 21 1.28 -30.47 30.67
N ALA A 22 1.48 -30.47 29.34
CA ALA A 22 2.79 -30.53 28.64
C ALA A 22 2.64 -31.05 27.21
N SER A 23 2.93 -30.21 26.21
CA SER A 23 4.15 -30.29 25.41
C SER A 23 3.99 -29.59 24.07
N SER A 24 5.01 -28.84 23.73
CA SER A 24 5.16 -28.07 22.50
C SER A 24 5.89 -28.88 21.44
N SER A 25 5.52 -28.69 20.16
CA SER A 25 6.49 -28.64 19.07
C SER A 25 5.95 -27.86 17.86
N ARG A 26 6.84 -27.10 17.23
CA ARG A 26 6.66 -26.29 16.02
C ARG A 26 6.42 -27.17 14.80
N ALA A 27 5.55 -26.75 13.88
CA ALA A 27 5.77 -26.96 12.45
C ALA A 27 5.02 -25.91 11.60
N ARG A 28 5.77 -25.29 10.68
CA ARG A 28 5.29 -24.41 9.61
C ARG A 28 4.58 -25.24 8.54
N ALA A 29 3.42 -24.79 8.06
CA ALA A 29 2.89 -25.05 6.71
C ALA A 29 1.70 -24.12 6.45
N ALA A 30 1.51 -23.68 5.20
CA ALA A 30 0.34 -22.91 4.78
C ALA A 30 -0.95 -23.66 5.12
N SER A 31 -1.99 -22.93 5.56
CA SER A 31 -3.19 -23.55 6.13
C SER A 31 -3.95 -24.42 5.11
N PRO A 32 -4.24 -25.69 5.42
CA PRO A 32 -5.11 -26.59 4.64
C PRO A 32 -6.57 -26.11 4.48
N SER A 33 -6.94 -24.96 5.06
CA SER A 33 -8.32 -24.53 5.26
C SER A 33 -9.07 -24.16 3.97
N ALA A 34 -8.42 -23.58 2.96
CA ALA A 34 -9.10 -23.17 1.71
C ALA A 34 -9.47 -24.37 0.81
N ALA A 35 -8.59 -25.38 0.73
CA ALA A 35 -8.87 -26.62 0.01
C ALA A 35 -9.88 -27.49 0.77
N THR A 36 -9.84 -27.47 2.10
CA THR A 36 -10.81 -28.15 2.96
C THR A 36 -12.19 -27.48 2.87
N ALA A 37 -12.26 -26.15 2.78
CA ALA A 37 -13.52 -25.42 2.60
C ALA A 37 -14.17 -25.67 1.22
N LEU A 38 -13.38 -25.75 0.14
CA LEU A 38 -13.86 -26.15 -1.18
C LEU A 38 -14.25 -27.64 -1.23
N GLY A 39 -13.56 -28.50 -0.49
CA GLY A 39 -13.92 -29.91 -0.31
C GLY A 39 -15.23 -30.09 0.48
N ILE A 40 -15.41 -29.34 1.56
CA ILE A 40 -16.63 -29.36 2.39
C ILE A 40 -17.82 -28.78 1.61
N ALA A 41 -17.65 -27.66 0.91
CA ALA A 41 -18.72 -27.05 0.12
C ALA A 41 -19.22 -27.94 -1.03
N ARG A 42 -18.35 -28.79 -1.59
CA ARG A 42 -18.69 -29.76 -2.64
C ARG A 42 -19.21 -31.08 -2.10
N ALA A 43 -18.73 -31.52 -0.93
CA ALA A 43 -19.31 -32.65 -0.20
C ALA A 43 -20.77 -32.36 0.22
N ILE A 44 -21.08 -31.10 0.56
CA ILE A 44 -22.44 -30.64 0.88
C ILE A 44 -23.35 -30.65 -0.35
N SER A 45 -22.83 -30.39 -1.56
CA SER A 45 -23.66 -30.39 -2.79
C SER A 45 -23.98 -31.80 -3.33
N ALA A 46 -23.31 -32.84 -2.82
CA ALA A 46 -23.53 -34.24 -3.22
C ALA A 46 -24.53 -34.98 -2.30
N LEU A 47 -25.15 -34.27 -1.35
CA LEU A 47 -26.11 -34.83 -0.41
C LEU A 47 -27.52 -34.76 -1.01
N ASN A 48 -28.06 -35.92 -1.43
CA ASN A 48 -29.50 -36.06 -1.67
C ASN A 48 -30.17 -36.59 -0.40
N VAL A 49 -31.29 -35.98 -0.02
CA VAL A 49 -32.15 -36.45 1.06
C VAL A 49 -33.43 -37.00 0.44
N THR A 50 -33.53 -38.33 0.41
CA THR A 50 -34.77 -39.06 0.15
C THR A 50 -35.04 -39.94 1.37
N ASP A 51 -36.24 -39.86 1.94
CA ASP A 51 -36.67 -40.64 3.11
C ASP A 51 -35.80 -40.54 4.37
N GLY A 52 -35.30 -39.34 4.67
CA GLY A 52 -34.62 -39.06 5.95
C GLY A 52 -33.27 -39.75 6.12
N THR A 53 -32.76 -40.44 5.10
CA THR A 53 -31.42 -41.02 5.05
C THR A 53 -30.56 -40.25 4.04
N LEU A 54 -29.38 -39.81 4.50
CA LEU A 54 -28.38 -39.15 3.66
C LEU A 54 -27.70 -40.21 2.80
N THR A 55 -28.06 -40.28 1.52
CA THR A 55 -27.38 -41.14 0.55
C THR A 55 -26.42 -40.31 -0.29
N ILE A 56 -25.14 -40.67 -0.24
CA ILE A 56 -24.09 -40.08 -1.06
C ILE A 56 -24.11 -40.78 -2.42
N ASP A 57 -24.43 -40.05 -3.49
CA ASP A 57 -24.36 -40.59 -4.85
C ASP A 57 -22.90 -40.61 -5.36
N PRO A 58 -22.31 -41.79 -5.63
CA PRO A 58 -20.93 -41.91 -6.10
C PRO A 58 -20.66 -41.22 -7.44
N GLU A 59 -21.67 -41.11 -8.32
CA GLU A 59 -21.55 -40.53 -9.65
C GLU A 59 -21.46 -39.00 -9.61
N THR A 60 -22.21 -38.38 -8.69
CA THR A 60 -22.15 -36.95 -8.39
C THR A 60 -20.80 -36.54 -7.78
N ILE A 61 -20.19 -37.38 -6.92
CA ILE A 61 -18.83 -37.14 -6.42
C ILE A 61 -17.81 -37.19 -7.56
N ARG A 62 -17.91 -38.19 -8.44
CA ARG A 62 -17.01 -38.35 -9.60
C ARG A 62 -17.09 -37.15 -10.55
N SER A 63 -18.28 -36.70 -10.93
CA SER A 63 -18.46 -35.54 -11.82
C SER A 63 -17.90 -34.24 -11.21
N SER A 64 -18.04 -34.06 -9.89
CA SER A 64 -17.49 -32.90 -9.17
C SER A 64 -15.95 -32.85 -9.13
N ARG A 65 -15.27 -33.99 -9.31
CA ARG A 65 -13.80 -34.11 -9.40
C ARG A 65 -13.28 -33.96 -10.83
N LEU A 66 -14.00 -34.45 -11.83
CA LEU A 66 -13.56 -34.43 -13.24
C LEU A 66 -13.58 -33.03 -13.87
N ALA A 67 -14.55 -32.17 -13.52
CA ALA A 67 -14.62 -30.80 -14.03
C ALA A 67 -13.39 -29.93 -13.68
N PRO A 68 -12.94 -29.84 -12.41
CA PRO A 68 -11.71 -29.12 -12.08
C PRO A 68 -10.44 -29.84 -12.57
N LEU A 69 -10.49 -31.16 -12.78
CA LEU A 69 -9.35 -31.91 -13.32
C LEU A 69 -8.99 -31.44 -14.74
N GLN A 70 -9.99 -31.28 -15.61
CA GLN A 70 -9.75 -30.80 -16.98
C GLN A 70 -9.29 -29.34 -17.03
N ALA A 71 -9.72 -28.51 -16.08
CA ALA A 71 -9.33 -27.11 -15.98
C ALA A 71 -7.96 -26.90 -15.31
N ALA A 72 -7.38 -27.92 -14.68
CA ALA A 72 -6.11 -27.80 -13.98
C ALA A 72 -4.98 -27.43 -14.94
N THR A 73 -4.23 -26.38 -14.61
CA THR A 73 -3.06 -25.91 -15.37
C THR A 73 -1.75 -26.06 -14.60
N MET A 74 -1.84 -26.46 -13.33
CA MET A 74 -0.70 -26.61 -12.42
C MET A 74 -0.74 -27.96 -11.68
N PRO A 75 0.43 -28.55 -11.32
CA PRO A 75 0.48 -29.81 -10.55
C PRO A 75 -0.22 -29.75 -9.18
N SER A 76 -0.20 -28.57 -8.53
CA SER A 76 -0.90 -28.35 -7.26
C SER A 76 -2.42 -28.42 -7.38
N GLU A 77 -2.96 -28.06 -8.55
CA GLU A 77 -4.39 -28.13 -8.85
C GLU A 77 -4.81 -29.58 -9.15
N LEU A 78 -3.95 -30.35 -9.83
CA LEU A 78 -4.14 -31.79 -10.01
C LEU A 78 -4.16 -32.52 -8.66
N LEU A 79 -3.21 -32.22 -7.77
CA LEU A 79 -3.15 -32.80 -6.43
C LEU A 79 -4.33 -32.39 -5.54
N ALA A 80 -4.94 -31.22 -5.79
CA ALA A 80 -6.14 -30.81 -5.09
C ALA A 80 -7.37 -31.67 -5.47
N CYS A 81 -7.38 -32.27 -6.67
CA CYS A 81 -8.41 -33.19 -7.14
C CYS A 81 -8.27 -34.61 -6.57
N VAL A 82 -7.12 -34.94 -5.96
CA VAL A 82 -6.85 -36.24 -5.32
C VAL A 82 -7.40 -36.24 -3.88
N PRO A 83 -8.11 -37.30 -3.43
CA PRO A 83 -8.56 -37.43 -2.05
C PRO A 83 -7.38 -37.39 -1.07
N GLY A 84 -7.58 -36.71 0.06
CA GLY A 84 -6.50 -36.36 1.00
C GLY A 84 -5.62 -37.53 1.43
N ALA A 85 -6.20 -38.71 1.60
CA ALA A 85 -5.51 -39.92 2.06
C ALA A 85 -4.49 -40.50 1.06
N TYR A 86 -4.65 -40.21 -0.25
CA TYR A 86 -3.84 -40.75 -1.35
C TYR A 86 -2.92 -39.71 -2.00
N ARG A 87 -2.95 -38.45 -1.54
CA ARG A 87 -2.19 -37.33 -2.13
C ARG A 87 -0.68 -37.54 -2.16
N GLU A 88 -0.12 -38.26 -1.19
CA GLU A 88 1.33 -38.51 -1.13
C GLU A 88 1.74 -39.50 -2.23
N VAL A 89 1.04 -40.63 -2.34
CA VAL A 89 1.30 -41.64 -3.39
C VAL A 89 1.10 -41.05 -4.79
N MET A 90 0.07 -40.22 -4.99
CA MET A 90 -0.17 -39.56 -6.27
C MET A 90 0.80 -38.41 -6.57
N ARG A 91 1.38 -37.76 -5.55
CA ARG A 91 2.39 -36.70 -5.74
C ARG A 91 3.60 -37.27 -6.45
N ASP A 92 4.13 -38.37 -5.95
CA ASP A 92 5.31 -39.01 -6.52
C ASP A 92 5.04 -39.45 -7.96
N ALA A 93 3.89 -40.08 -8.22
CA ALA A 93 3.49 -40.53 -9.55
C ALA A 93 3.35 -39.37 -10.57
N ILE A 94 2.76 -38.23 -10.16
CA ILE A 94 2.62 -37.04 -11.02
C ILE A 94 4.00 -36.45 -11.34
N VAL A 95 4.89 -36.33 -10.36
CA VAL A 95 6.27 -35.82 -10.55
C VAL A 95 7.04 -36.70 -11.54
N GLU A 96 7.03 -38.01 -11.31
CA GLU A 96 7.75 -38.99 -12.13
C GLU A 96 7.28 -38.94 -13.59
N THR A 97 5.95 -38.90 -13.80
CA THR A 97 5.35 -38.84 -15.14
C THR A 97 5.69 -37.53 -15.86
N MET A 98 5.56 -36.38 -15.20
CA MET A 98 5.88 -35.08 -15.80
C MET A 98 7.37 -34.97 -16.18
N LYS A 99 8.25 -35.51 -15.34
CA LYS A 99 9.70 -35.55 -15.59
C LYS A 99 10.02 -36.46 -16.79
N ALA A 100 9.46 -37.66 -16.82
CA ALA A 100 9.65 -38.60 -17.92
C ALA A 100 9.17 -38.00 -19.25
N ARG A 101 7.99 -37.35 -19.29
CA ARG A 101 7.47 -36.70 -20.52
C ARG A 101 8.39 -35.61 -21.05
N ARG A 102 8.98 -34.80 -20.19
CA ARG A 102 9.92 -33.76 -20.62
C ARG A 102 11.23 -34.34 -21.16
N GLN A 103 11.73 -35.41 -20.54
CA GLN A 103 12.90 -36.15 -21.04
C GLN A 103 12.61 -36.78 -22.40
N LEU A 104 11.43 -37.37 -22.58
CA LEU A 104 10.98 -37.91 -23.86
C LEU A 104 10.98 -36.84 -24.96
N ALA A 105 10.35 -35.68 -24.72
CA ALA A 105 10.31 -34.60 -25.71
C ALA A 105 11.71 -34.08 -26.11
N SER A 106 12.64 -33.98 -25.14
CA SER A 106 14.02 -33.60 -25.41
C SER A 106 14.74 -34.65 -26.26
N SER A 107 14.56 -35.93 -25.96
CA SER A 107 15.18 -37.03 -26.71
C SER A 107 14.57 -37.21 -28.10
N GLU A 108 13.27 -36.99 -28.28
CA GLU A 108 12.58 -36.93 -29.57
C GLU A 108 13.13 -35.81 -30.46
N LYS A 109 13.34 -34.62 -29.90
CA LYS A 109 13.94 -33.49 -30.63
C LYS A 109 15.39 -33.75 -31.05
N GLN A 110 16.17 -34.41 -30.21
CA GLN A 110 17.54 -34.82 -30.55
C GLN A 110 17.56 -35.87 -31.65
N LEU A 111 16.67 -36.87 -31.59
CA LEU A 111 16.51 -37.88 -32.63
C LEU A 111 16.11 -37.24 -33.97
N ALA A 112 15.10 -36.37 -33.98
CA ALA A 112 14.66 -35.65 -35.18
C ALA A 112 15.82 -34.84 -35.82
N ARG A 113 16.66 -34.22 -34.99
CA ARG A 113 17.85 -33.50 -35.47
C ARG A 113 18.89 -34.43 -36.09
N LEU A 114 19.22 -35.55 -35.46
CA LEU A 114 20.19 -36.51 -36.00
C LEU A 114 19.70 -37.11 -37.33
N VAL A 115 18.40 -37.40 -37.44
CA VAL A 115 17.76 -37.86 -38.68
C VAL A 115 17.83 -36.78 -39.78
N ALA A 116 17.57 -35.52 -39.44
CA ALA A 116 17.68 -34.40 -40.38
C ALA A 116 19.14 -34.12 -40.80
N ASP A 117 20.09 -34.21 -39.88
CA ASP A 117 21.53 -34.05 -40.17
C ASP A 117 22.00 -35.15 -41.13
N LYS A 118 21.53 -36.40 -40.94
CA LYS A 118 21.79 -37.52 -41.86
C LYS A 118 21.19 -37.27 -43.25
N ALA A 119 19.93 -36.82 -43.31
CA ALA A 119 19.25 -36.52 -44.59
C ALA A 119 19.94 -35.39 -45.38
N ASN A 120 20.59 -34.44 -44.69
CA ASN A 120 21.31 -33.34 -45.31
C ASN A 120 22.81 -33.64 -45.55
N HIS A 121 23.26 -34.87 -45.32
CA HIS A 121 24.68 -35.27 -45.38
C HIS A 121 25.62 -34.41 -44.50
N ILE A 122 25.13 -34.00 -43.32
CA ILE A 122 25.89 -33.19 -42.35
C ILE A 122 26.32 -34.08 -41.18
N THR A 123 27.63 -34.25 -40.97
CA THR A 123 28.14 -34.95 -39.77
C THR A 123 28.08 -34.01 -38.54
N PRO A 124 27.34 -34.37 -37.47
CA PRO A 124 27.26 -33.57 -36.25
C PRO A 124 28.64 -33.39 -35.59
N PRO A 125 28.93 -32.23 -34.95
CA PRO A 125 30.23 -31.95 -34.35
C PRO A 125 30.81 -33.03 -33.42
N PRO A 126 30.02 -33.72 -32.57
CA PRO A 126 30.53 -34.79 -31.70
C PRO A 126 31.01 -36.03 -32.46
N LEU A 127 30.53 -36.24 -33.69
CA LEU A 127 30.84 -37.40 -34.53
C LEU A 127 31.89 -37.06 -35.61
N ARG A 128 32.36 -35.81 -35.67
CA ARG A 128 33.40 -35.40 -36.63
C ARG A 128 34.76 -35.92 -36.18
N MET A 129 35.36 -36.74 -37.02
CA MET A 129 36.73 -37.22 -36.85
C MET A 129 37.68 -36.47 -37.78
N LYS A 130 38.89 -36.22 -37.31
CA LYS A 130 39.97 -35.69 -38.16
C LYS A 130 40.50 -36.81 -39.05
N VAL A 131 40.68 -36.51 -40.32
CA VAL A 131 41.26 -37.46 -41.28
C VAL A 131 42.74 -37.67 -40.92
N PRO A 132 43.21 -38.92 -40.77
CA PRO A 132 44.62 -39.21 -40.55
C PRO A 132 45.46 -38.75 -41.73
N THR A 133 46.54 -38.01 -41.48
CA THR A 133 47.44 -37.53 -42.53
C THR A 133 48.66 -38.43 -42.65
N VAL A 134 48.83 -39.09 -43.80
CA VAL A 134 50.06 -39.81 -44.17
C VAL A 134 50.93 -38.88 -45.01
N GLN A 135 52.24 -38.83 -44.70
CA GLN A 135 53.18 -38.00 -45.45
C GLN A 135 53.63 -38.73 -46.72
N TYR A 136 53.43 -38.10 -47.88
CA TYR A 136 53.90 -38.60 -49.17
C TYR A 136 54.95 -37.67 -49.77
N VAL A 137 55.87 -38.24 -50.55
CA VAL A 137 56.84 -37.48 -51.33
C VAL A 137 56.12 -36.71 -52.45
N LYS A 138 56.54 -35.48 -52.72
CA LYS A 138 55.81 -34.56 -53.61
C LYS A 138 55.61 -35.09 -55.04
N SER A 139 56.57 -35.87 -55.55
CA SER A 139 56.47 -36.54 -56.87
C SER A 139 55.40 -37.64 -56.90
N PHE A 140 55.19 -38.33 -55.78
CA PHE A 140 54.17 -39.38 -55.67
C PHE A 140 52.75 -38.81 -55.70
N ILE A 141 52.52 -37.68 -55.03
CA ILE A 141 51.21 -36.98 -55.01
C ILE A 141 50.85 -36.48 -56.41
N VAL A 142 51.82 -35.99 -57.17
CA VAL A 142 51.60 -35.50 -58.54
C VAL A 142 51.28 -36.66 -59.50
N ALA A 143 51.92 -37.82 -59.31
CA ALA A 143 51.66 -39.00 -60.13
C ALA A 143 50.35 -39.73 -59.77
N ASN A 144 49.88 -39.62 -58.52
CA ASN A 144 48.68 -40.30 -58.02
C ASN A 144 47.79 -39.33 -57.22
N PRO A 145 47.04 -38.45 -57.90
CA PRO A 145 46.22 -37.42 -57.25
C PRO A 145 45.04 -37.98 -56.44
N ASP A 146 44.65 -39.25 -56.66
CA ASP A 146 43.49 -39.88 -56.03
C ASP A 146 43.78 -40.51 -54.65
N VAL A 147 45.05 -40.72 -54.31
CA VAL A 147 45.46 -41.42 -53.07
C VAL A 147 45.09 -40.66 -51.78
N PRO A 148 45.17 -39.32 -51.70
CA PRO A 148 44.66 -38.57 -50.54
C PRO A 148 43.14 -38.71 -50.34
N ASN A 149 42.37 -38.82 -51.43
CA ASN A 149 40.90 -38.87 -51.39
C ASN A 149 40.36 -40.20 -50.84
N ALA A 150 41.14 -41.29 -50.90
CA ALA A 150 40.73 -42.59 -50.40
C ALA A 150 40.56 -42.61 -48.86
N PHE A 151 41.39 -41.86 -48.13
CA PHE A 151 41.26 -41.70 -46.67
C PHE A 151 40.06 -40.83 -46.31
N ASP A 152 39.82 -39.75 -47.07
CA ASP A 152 38.65 -38.89 -46.88
C ASP A 152 37.34 -39.67 -47.11
N ALA A 153 37.27 -40.48 -48.17
CA ALA A 153 36.13 -41.35 -48.46
C ALA A 153 35.90 -42.41 -47.36
N SER A 154 36.97 -43.02 -46.85
CA SER A 154 36.88 -44.01 -45.77
C SER A 154 36.41 -43.40 -44.45
N VAL A 155 36.93 -42.22 -44.09
CA VAL A 155 36.51 -41.48 -42.89
C VAL A 155 35.08 -40.97 -43.03
N SER A 156 34.67 -40.52 -44.22
CA SER A 156 33.28 -40.12 -44.49
C SER A 156 32.30 -41.28 -44.35
N THR A 157 32.66 -42.47 -44.85
CA THR A 157 31.84 -43.68 -44.74
C THR A 157 31.68 -44.09 -43.28
N PHE A 158 32.78 -44.12 -42.52
CA PHE A 158 32.77 -44.44 -41.09
C PHE A 158 31.94 -43.44 -40.26
N GLN A 159 32.02 -42.15 -40.59
CA GLN A 159 31.21 -41.12 -39.92
C GLN A 159 29.70 -41.29 -40.18
N ASP A 160 29.30 -41.71 -41.38
CA ASP A 160 27.88 -42.00 -41.70
C ASP A 160 27.37 -43.26 -40.99
N GLU A 161 28.20 -44.30 -40.87
CA GLU A 161 27.90 -45.50 -40.07
C GLU A 161 27.73 -45.16 -38.58
N LEU A 162 28.64 -44.35 -38.01
CA LEU A 162 28.52 -43.86 -36.63
C LEU A 162 27.25 -43.04 -36.41
N LEU A 163 26.89 -42.17 -37.36
CA LEU A 163 25.65 -41.41 -37.30
C LEU A 163 24.41 -42.34 -37.35
N THR A 164 24.47 -43.40 -38.15
CA THR A 164 23.42 -44.44 -38.21
C THR A 164 23.24 -45.15 -36.87
N HIS A 165 24.32 -45.57 -36.22
CA HIS A 165 24.27 -46.18 -34.90
C HIS A 165 23.78 -45.22 -33.81
N ALA A 166 24.18 -43.94 -33.88
CA ALA A 166 23.68 -42.92 -32.96
C ALA A 166 22.16 -42.74 -33.08
N ILE A 167 21.61 -42.76 -34.30
CA ILE A 167 20.16 -42.73 -34.54
C ILE A 167 19.49 -43.98 -33.96
N GLN A 168 20.05 -45.17 -34.16
CA GLN A 168 19.50 -46.42 -33.60
C GLN A 168 19.43 -46.39 -32.07
N LEU A 169 20.53 -46.03 -31.40
CA LEU A 169 20.58 -45.95 -29.93
C LEU A 169 19.62 -44.88 -29.39
N LYS A 170 19.55 -43.73 -30.06
CA LYS A 170 18.63 -42.66 -29.66
C LYS A 170 17.16 -43.05 -29.89
N THR A 171 16.88 -43.85 -30.91
CA THR A 171 15.55 -44.43 -31.16
C THR A 171 15.16 -45.42 -30.05
N ALA A 172 16.09 -46.28 -29.61
CA ALA A 172 15.87 -47.19 -28.49
C ALA A 172 15.59 -46.44 -27.17
N GLU A 173 16.31 -45.34 -26.91
CA GLU A 173 16.07 -44.47 -25.75
C GLU A 173 14.68 -43.82 -25.79
N VAL A 174 14.26 -43.30 -26.95
CA VAL A 174 12.92 -42.73 -27.13
C VAL A 174 11.83 -43.79 -26.89
N ASN A 175 12.01 -45.01 -27.40
CA ASN A 175 11.06 -46.10 -27.19
C ASN A 175 10.97 -46.50 -25.71
N PHE A 176 12.09 -46.57 -24.99
CA PHE A 176 12.11 -46.82 -23.55
C PHE A 176 11.35 -45.74 -22.75
N LEU A 177 11.56 -44.46 -23.08
CA LEU A 177 10.86 -43.35 -22.43
C LEU A 177 9.37 -43.30 -22.78
N ARG A 178 8.96 -43.74 -23.97
CA ARG A 178 7.54 -43.89 -24.33
C ARG A 178 6.87 -44.97 -23.48
N GLN A 179 7.53 -46.10 -23.29
CA GLN A 179 7.02 -47.21 -22.47
C GLN A 179 6.88 -46.82 -20.98
N SER A 180 7.72 -45.92 -20.45
CA SER A 180 7.65 -45.51 -19.04
C SER A 180 6.54 -44.50 -18.71
N ILE A 181 5.96 -43.84 -19.72
CA ILE A 181 4.89 -42.84 -19.57
C ILE A 181 3.52 -43.41 -20.01
N ALA A 182 3.52 -44.44 -20.86
CA ALA A 182 2.32 -45.07 -21.36
C ALA A 182 1.47 -45.59 -20.18
N LEU A 183 0.34 -44.93 -19.95
CA LEU A 183 -0.70 -45.33 -19.01
C LEU A 183 -1.97 -45.42 -19.83
N ALA A 184 -2.21 -46.64 -20.34
CA ALA A 184 -3.28 -47.01 -21.26
C ALA A 184 -3.26 -46.25 -22.61
N ASP A 185 -2.88 -46.95 -23.67
CA ASP A 185 -3.39 -46.62 -25.00
C ASP A 185 -4.91 -46.90 -24.96
N PRO A 186 -5.80 -45.97 -25.38
CA PRO A 186 -7.24 -46.23 -25.41
C PRO A 186 -7.65 -47.44 -26.26
N GLU A 187 -6.76 -47.95 -27.12
CA GLU A 187 -7.01 -49.09 -28.00
C GLU A 187 -6.47 -50.44 -27.47
N ASP A 188 -5.70 -50.49 -26.37
CA ASP A 188 -5.19 -51.74 -25.81
C ASP A 188 -6.09 -52.26 -24.67
N ALA A 189 -7.09 -53.05 -25.05
CA ALA A 189 -8.19 -53.47 -24.17
C ALA A 189 -7.81 -54.39 -22.99
N ASN A 190 -6.55 -54.81 -22.79
CA ASN A 190 -6.18 -55.73 -21.70
C ASN A 190 -4.73 -55.62 -21.16
N GLY A 191 -3.98 -54.55 -21.44
CA GLY A 191 -2.58 -54.41 -21.00
C GLY A 191 -2.34 -53.22 -20.07
N ALA A 192 -2.47 -53.39 -18.75
CA ALA A 192 -1.98 -52.38 -17.81
C ALA A 192 -0.46 -52.24 -17.94
N SER A 193 0.04 -51.04 -18.24
CA SER A 193 1.47 -50.73 -18.26
C SER A 193 2.12 -51.11 -16.92
N PRO A 194 3.36 -51.65 -16.89
CA PRO A 194 4.07 -51.97 -15.65
C PRO A 194 4.12 -50.80 -14.65
N ALA A 195 4.16 -49.56 -15.15
CA ALA A 195 4.11 -48.35 -14.34
C ALA A 195 2.74 -48.12 -13.68
N PHE A 196 1.63 -48.45 -14.36
CA PHE A 196 0.28 -48.38 -13.79
C PHE A 196 0.09 -49.42 -12.71
N THR A 197 0.52 -50.66 -12.97
CA THR A 197 0.39 -51.78 -12.03
C THR A 197 1.14 -51.49 -10.74
N SER A 198 2.37 -50.97 -10.83
CA SER A 198 3.15 -50.55 -9.66
C SER A 198 2.51 -49.37 -8.90
N LEU A 199 1.85 -48.43 -9.59
CA LEU A 199 1.10 -47.35 -8.94
C LEU A 199 -0.15 -47.89 -8.23
N LEU A 200 -0.86 -48.80 -8.87
CA LEU A 200 -2.09 -49.40 -8.32
C LEU A 200 -1.79 -50.23 -7.08
N GLU A 201 -0.68 -50.99 -7.06
CA GLU A 201 -0.20 -51.71 -5.86
C GLU A 201 0.04 -50.76 -4.68
N ARG A 202 0.80 -49.67 -4.89
CA ARG A 202 1.05 -48.64 -3.85
C ARG A 202 -0.24 -47.98 -3.35
N LEU A 203 -1.21 -47.77 -4.25
CA LEU A 203 -2.51 -47.21 -3.87
C LEU A 203 -3.35 -48.20 -3.08
N ASN A 204 -3.33 -49.49 -3.44
CA ASN A 204 -4.07 -50.55 -2.74
C ASN A 204 -3.52 -50.73 -1.31
N GLU A 205 -2.20 -50.74 -1.14
CA GLU A 205 -1.57 -50.80 0.20
C GLU A 205 -2.00 -49.62 1.09
N ARG A 206 -2.08 -48.42 0.50
CA ARG A 206 -2.55 -47.23 1.22
C ARG A 206 -4.03 -47.33 1.55
N PHE A 207 -4.84 -47.84 0.64
CA PHE A 207 -6.27 -48.09 0.85
C PHE A 207 -6.51 -49.06 2.02
N ASP A 208 -5.80 -50.18 2.07
CA ASP A 208 -5.94 -51.17 3.17
C ASP A 208 -5.61 -50.57 4.54
N SER A 209 -4.65 -49.64 4.59
CA SER A 209 -4.32 -48.88 5.81
C SER A 209 -5.42 -47.90 6.21
N VAL A 210 -6.01 -47.20 5.24
CA VAL A 210 -7.07 -46.21 5.48
C VAL A 210 -8.38 -46.91 5.86
N HIS A 211 -8.75 -47.98 5.17
CA HIS A 211 -9.99 -48.72 5.39
C HIS A 211 -10.02 -49.39 6.77
N ARG A 212 -8.89 -49.96 7.25
CA ARG A 212 -8.79 -50.53 8.61
C ARG A 212 -9.07 -49.51 9.72
N ASN A 213 -8.78 -48.23 9.48
CA ASN A 213 -8.90 -47.17 10.47
C ASN A 213 -10.19 -46.35 10.34
N ALA A 214 -10.96 -46.54 9.27
CA ALA A 214 -12.18 -45.80 9.00
C ALA A 214 -13.36 -46.39 9.80
N LYS A 215 -13.74 -45.70 10.88
CA LYS A 215 -14.91 -46.05 11.70
C LYS A 215 -15.88 -44.87 11.77
N LYS A 216 -17.16 -45.13 11.53
CA LYS A 216 -18.27 -44.18 11.68
C LYS A 216 -18.97 -44.35 13.03
N ALA A 217 -19.32 -43.23 13.65
CA ALA A 217 -20.07 -43.20 14.91
C ALA A 217 -21.55 -43.52 14.65
N VAL A 218 -22.10 -44.50 15.36
CA VAL A 218 -23.53 -44.85 15.34
C VAL A 218 -24.21 -44.23 16.54
N PHE A 219 -25.31 -43.52 16.30
CA PHE A 219 -26.13 -42.89 17.33
C PHE A 219 -27.50 -43.57 17.38
N GLY A 220 -27.97 -43.86 18.60
CA GLY A 220 -29.29 -44.43 18.85
C GLY A 220 -30.40 -43.37 18.78
N PRO A 221 -31.67 -43.81 18.67
CA PRO A 221 -32.80 -42.90 18.61
C PRO A 221 -32.93 -42.08 19.91
N PRO A 222 -33.31 -40.80 19.82
CA PRO A 222 -33.52 -39.96 21.00
C PRO A 222 -34.72 -40.47 21.81
N THR A 223 -34.53 -40.70 23.10
CA THR A 223 -35.58 -41.12 24.04
C THR A 223 -35.96 -39.95 24.95
N GLU A 224 -37.11 -40.04 25.64
CA GLU A 224 -37.55 -39.00 26.58
C GLU A 224 -36.54 -38.77 27.72
N GLU A 225 -35.83 -39.82 28.14
CA GLU A 225 -34.75 -39.76 29.14
C GLU A 225 -33.52 -38.95 28.68
N THR A 226 -33.30 -38.80 27.37
CA THR A 226 -32.14 -38.09 26.83
C THR A 226 -32.48 -36.67 26.39
N HIS A 227 -33.67 -36.17 26.74
CA HIS A 227 -34.19 -34.85 26.38
C HIS A 227 -34.08 -34.55 24.86
N GLY A 228 -34.42 -35.54 24.03
CA GLY A 228 -34.41 -35.37 22.57
C GLY A 228 -33.02 -35.40 21.93
N ARG A 229 -31.97 -35.83 22.65
CA ARG A 229 -30.61 -35.98 22.09
C ARG A 229 -30.27 -37.44 21.80
N SER A 230 -29.80 -37.72 20.59
CA SER A 230 -29.33 -39.04 20.16
C SER A 230 -28.13 -39.48 20.99
N THR A 231 -28.18 -40.67 21.59
CA THR A 231 -27.08 -41.22 22.40
C THR A 231 -26.11 -42.00 21.55
N PHE A 232 -24.82 -41.73 21.71
CA PHE A 232 -23.76 -42.47 21.03
C PHE A 232 -23.77 -43.95 21.43
N GLN A 233 -23.94 -44.85 20.45
CA GLN A 233 -24.06 -46.31 20.66
C GLN A 233 -22.77 -47.07 20.33
N GLY A 234 -21.85 -46.50 19.56
CA GLY A 234 -20.56 -47.13 19.27
C GLY A 234 -19.97 -46.72 17.91
N TRP A 235 -18.89 -47.39 17.54
CA TRP A 235 -18.19 -47.19 16.27
C TRP A 235 -18.38 -48.42 15.37
N VAL A 236 -18.83 -48.23 14.13
CA VAL A 236 -18.97 -49.27 13.10
C VAL A 236 -18.00 -48.97 11.95
N GLN A 237 -17.56 -49.99 11.22
CA GLN A 237 -16.68 -49.82 10.06
C GLN A 237 -17.37 -49.00 8.97
N ASP A 238 -16.62 -48.10 8.34
CA ASP A 238 -17.17 -47.18 7.34
C ASP A 238 -16.95 -47.68 5.90
N ASP A 239 -17.97 -48.33 5.34
CA ASP A 239 -17.92 -48.91 3.99
C ASP A 239 -17.92 -47.86 2.87
N SER A 240 -18.23 -46.58 3.14
CA SER A 240 -18.19 -45.53 2.10
C SER A 240 -16.79 -45.26 1.57
N VAL A 241 -15.75 -45.59 2.34
CA VAL A 241 -14.34 -45.48 1.92
C VAL A 241 -14.03 -46.42 0.76
N VAL A 242 -14.70 -47.58 0.68
CA VAL A 242 -14.53 -48.57 -0.40
C VAL A 242 -15.05 -48.00 -1.72
N SER A 243 -16.25 -47.43 -1.71
CA SER A 243 -16.86 -46.81 -2.88
C SER A 243 -16.10 -45.56 -3.35
N GLU A 244 -15.60 -44.74 -2.42
CA GLU A 244 -14.80 -43.55 -2.76
C GLU A 244 -13.46 -43.94 -3.40
N TYR A 245 -12.80 -44.98 -2.89
CA TYR A 245 -11.54 -45.49 -3.45
C TYR A 245 -11.73 -46.07 -4.86
N ALA A 246 -12.76 -46.88 -5.08
CA ALA A 246 -13.07 -47.43 -6.41
C ALA A 246 -13.31 -46.32 -7.44
N ALA A 247 -14.04 -45.26 -7.06
CA ALA A 247 -14.26 -44.09 -7.92
C ALA A 247 -12.96 -43.32 -8.18
N PHE A 248 -12.08 -43.17 -7.18
CA PHE A 248 -10.79 -42.49 -7.33
C PHE A 248 -9.81 -43.27 -8.22
N VAL A 249 -9.70 -44.59 -8.08
CA VAL A 249 -8.85 -45.44 -8.94
C VAL A 249 -9.23 -45.27 -10.41
N ALA A 250 -10.53 -45.17 -10.70
CA ALA A 250 -11.02 -44.94 -12.05
C ALA A 250 -10.81 -43.50 -12.57
N ASP A 251 -10.40 -42.55 -11.72
CA ASP A 251 -10.01 -41.18 -12.10
C ASP A 251 -8.49 -41.05 -12.34
N VAL A 252 -7.66 -42.02 -11.88
CA VAL A 252 -6.20 -41.98 -11.97
C VAL A 252 -5.68 -41.81 -13.40
N PRO A 253 -6.16 -42.55 -14.42
CA PRO A 253 -5.71 -42.36 -15.80
C PRO A 253 -5.90 -40.92 -16.28
N ALA A 254 -7.08 -40.33 -16.03
CA ALA A 254 -7.38 -38.95 -16.42
C ALA A 254 -6.46 -37.92 -15.72
N ILE A 255 -6.08 -38.18 -14.47
CA ILE A 255 -5.14 -37.33 -13.72
C ILE A 255 -3.76 -37.34 -14.37
N ILE A 256 -3.27 -38.52 -14.75
CA ILE A 256 -1.94 -38.63 -15.36
C ILE A 256 -1.94 -38.10 -16.79
N THR A 257 -2.98 -38.37 -17.59
CA THR A 257 -3.13 -37.78 -18.93
C THR A 257 -3.12 -36.25 -18.87
N ARG A 258 -3.77 -35.65 -17.87
CA ARG A 258 -3.74 -34.20 -17.70
C ARG A 258 -2.36 -33.69 -17.28
N ALA A 259 -1.63 -34.43 -16.44
CA ALA A 259 -0.25 -34.09 -16.07
C ALA A 259 0.68 -34.06 -17.30
N ILE A 260 0.51 -35.01 -18.23
CA ILE A 260 1.22 -35.05 -19.52
C ILE A 260 0.85 -33.83 -20.37
N ALA A 261 -0.45 -33.53 -20.52
CA ALA A 261 -0.94 -32.39 -21.29
C ALA A 261 -0.41 -31.04 -20.77
N ILE A 262 -0.26 -30.87 -19.46
CA ILE A 262 0.35 -29.65 -18.88
C ILE A 262 1.81 -29.49 -19.34
N VAL A 263 2.57 -30.58 -19.43
CA VAL A 263 3.95 -30.56 -19.93
C VAL A 263 3.97 -30.24 -21.43
N ASP A 264 3.06 -30.85 -22.21
CA ASP A 264 2.95 -30.61 -23.65
C ASP A 264 2.57 -29.16 -23.99
N ASP A 265 1.61 -28.58 -23.25
CA ASP A 265 1.24 -27.16 -23.38
C ASP A 265 2.43 -26.23 -23.10
N ALA A 266 3.29 -26.61 -22.16
CA ALA A 266 4.49 -25.87 -21.81
C ALA A 266 5.57 -25.98 -22.89
N LEU A 267 5.76 -27.17 -23.47
CA LEU A 267 6.68 -27.41 -24.58
C LEU A 267 6.26 -26.65 -25.84
N LEU A 268 4.97 -26.65 -26.18
CA LEU A 268 4.41 -25.88 -27.30
C LEU A 268 4.65 -24.37 -27.12
N ALA A 269 4.53 -23.87 -25.89
CA ALA A 269 4.85 -22.47 -25.57
C ALA A 269 6.35 -22.15 -25.74
N GLU A 270 7.25 -23.08 -25.43
CA GLU A 270 8.70 -22.94 -25.69
C GLU A 270 9.01 -22.90 -27.19
N GLU A 271 8.40 -23.79 -27.99
CA GLU A 271 8.61 -23.87 -29.43
C GLU A 271 8.11 -22.62 -30.16
N THR A 272 6.90 -22.15 -29.84
CA THR A 272 6.37 -20.90 -30.40
C THR A 272 7.25 -19.68 -30.06
N LYS A 273 7.89 -19.69 -28.90
CA LYS A 273 8.87 -18.65 -28.51
C LYS A 273 10.18 -18.79 -29.28
N ALA A 274 10.67 -20.01 -29.46
CA ALA A 274 11.87 -20.28 -30.24
C ALA A 274 11.68 -19.87 -31.70
N GLU A 275 10.53 -20.16 -32.30
CA GLU A 275 10.20 -19.80 -33.68
C GLU A 275 10.04 -18.28 -33.83
N LYS A 276 9.35 -17.61 -32.90
CA LYS A 276 9.28 -16.14 -32.88
C LYS A 276 10.66 -15.51 -32.78
N LYS A 277 11.60 -16.12 -32.05
CA LYS A 277 12.99 -15.65 -31.93
C LYS A 277 13.79 -15.91 -33.20
N ARG A 278 13.59 -17.06 -33.86
CA ARG A 278 14.22 -17.40 -35.14
C ARG A 278 13.78 -16.44 -36.24
N ASN A 279 12.47 -16.20 -36.37
CA ASN A 279 11.91 -15.24 -37.34
C ASN A 279 12.40 -13.81 -37.07
N LEU A 280 12.56 -13.42 -35.79
CA LEU A 280 13.14 -12.13 -35.44
C LEU A 280 14.63 -12.04 -35.84
N LYS A 281 15.36 -13.15 -35.71
CA LYS A 281 16.78 -13.23 -36.06
C LYS A 281 16.98 -13.20 -37.58
N GLU A 282 16.15 -13.90 -38.35
CA GLU A 282 16.15 -13.83 -39.81
C GLU A 282 15.77 -12.44 -40.31
N SER A 283 14.72 -11.83 -39.74
CA SER A 283 14.35 -10.44 -40.06
C SER A 283 15.49 -9.46 -39.74
N ALA A 284 16.20 -9.68 -38.62
CA ALA A 284 17.36 -8.87 -38.25
C ALA A 284 18.61 -9.16 -39.10
N MET A 285 18.67 -10.30 -39.81
CA MET A 285 19.77 -10.63 -40.73
C MET A 285 19.55 -10.02 -42.12
N MET A 286 18.31 -9.91 -42.59
CA MET A 286 17.99 -9.28 -43.89
C MET A 286 18.23 -7.77 -43.91
N ASP A 287 18.28 -7.11 -42.75
CA ASP A 287 18.49 -5.65 -42.59
C ASP A 287 19.97 -5.25 -42.37
N VAL A 288 20.92 -6.20 -42.44
CA VAL A 288 22.35 -5.92 -42.24
C VAL A 288 23.05 -5.81 -43.59
N ASP A 289 23.52 -4.60 -43.89
CA ASP A 289 24.21 -4.22 -45.13
C ASP A 289 25.44 -5.12 -45.42
N GLU A 290 25.63 -5.50 -46.69
CA GLU A 290 26.57 -6.56 -47.14
C GLU A 290 28.07 -6.29 -46.85
N HIS A 291 28.43 -5.11 -46.35
CA HIS A 291 29.82 -4.69 -46.16
C HIS A 291 30.41 -4.85 -44.74
N ILE A 292 29.76 -5.61 -43.85
CA ILE A 292 30.25 -5.82 -42.48
C ILE A 292 30.98 -7.17 -42.37
N THR A 293 32.21 -7.17 -41.86
CA THR A 293 33.04 -8.39 -41.71
C THR A 293 32.48 -9.38 -40.68
N ALA A 294 32.62 -10.69 -40.96
CA ALA A 294 31.90 -11.81 -40.33
C ALA A 294 31.86 -11.86 -38.78
N LYS A 295 32.91 -11.40 -38.08
CA LYS A 295 32.93 -11.38 -36.59
C LYS A 295 32.09 -10.25 -35.98
N SER A 296 31.81 -9.17 -36.74
CA SER A 296 31.00 -8.03 -36.28
C SER A 296 29.50 -8.24 -36.52
N ILE A 297 29.15 -9.07 -37.52
CA ILE A 297 27.76 -9.35 -37.92
C ILE A 297 26.97 -9.96 -36.75
N GLN A 298 27.50 -10.97 -36.06
CA GLN A 298 26.75 -11.68 -35.00
C GLN A 298 26.45 -10.77 -33.79
N SER A 299 27.42 -9.96 -33.35
CA SER A 299 27.25 -8.96 -32.28
C SER A 299 26.20 -7.89 -32.64
N THR A 300 26.19 -7.48 -33.91
CA THR A 300 25.26 -6.46 -34.41
C THR A 300 23.85 -7.02 -34.53
N ILE A 301 23.70 -8.25 -35.02
CA ILE A 301 22.43 -8.99 -35.02
C ILE A 301 21.90 -9.15 -33.59
N ASP A 302 22.75 -9.55 -32.63
CA ASP A 302 22.31 -9.77 -31.25
C ASP A 302 21.86 -8.47 -30.56
N LYS A 303 22.57 -7.36 -30.80
CA LYS A 303 22.15 -6.02 -30.36
C LYS A 303 20.83 -5.58 -31.01
N ARG A 304 20.65 -5.87 -32.30
CA ARG A 304 19.44 -5.49 -33.03
C ARG A 304 18.24 -6.33 -32.64
N VAL A 305 18.40 -7.64 -32.44
CA VAL A 305 17.38 -8.52 -31.88
C VAL A 305 16.98 -8.05 -30.47
N ALA A 306 17.94 -7.63 -29.64
CA ALA A 306 17.64 -7.06 -28.32
C ALA A 306 16.84 -5.75 -28.41
N GLN A 307 17.14 -4.89 -29.38
CA GLN A 307 16.44 -3.64 -29.64
C GLN A 307 15.02 -3.87 -30.17
N LEU A 308 14.83 -4.81 -31.10
CA LEU A 308 13.50 -5.18 -31.60
C LEU A 308 12.63 -5.83 -30.51
N LEU A 309 13.24 -6.58 -29.58
CA LEU A 309 12.57 -7.11 -28.38
C LEU A 309 12.19 -5.99 -27.40
N SER A 310 12.98 -4.92 -27.26
CA SER A 310 12.60 -3.75 -26.46
C SER A 310 11.50 -2.93 -27.12
N ASP A 311 11.53 -2.81 -28.45
CA ASP A 311 10.56 -2.02 -29.20
C ASP A 311 9.18 -2.70 -29.27
N LYS A 312 9.13 -4.04 -29.37
CA LYS A 312 7.86 -4.80 -29.22
C LYS A 312 7.31 -4.78 -27.80
N LYS A 313 8.15 -4.68 -26.76
CA LYS A 313 7.72 -4.40 -25.38
C LYS A 313 7.18 -2.97 -25.22
N GLY A 314 7.65 -2.02 -26.04
CA GLY A 314 7.15 -0.64 -26.07
C GLY A 314 5.84 -0.45 -26.85
N LYS A 315 5.55 -1.30 -27.85
CA LYS A 315 4.39 -1.13 -28.75
C LYS A 315 3.20 -2.07 -28.52
N SER A 316 3.25 -2.98 -27.54
CA SER A 316 2.10 -3.81 -27.12
C SER A 316 1.30 -3.16 -25.98
N LYS A 317 0.88 -1.92 -26.21
CA LYS A 317 -0.29 -1.30 -25.56
C LYS A 317 -1.33 -0.96 -26.64
N ALA A 318 -1.71 -1.96 -27.41
CA ALA A 318 -2.94 -1.96 -28.20
C ALA A 318 -3.68 -3.26 -27.89
N LYS A 319 -4.96 -3.11 -27.60
CA LYS A 319 -5.88 -4.13 -27.12
C LYS A 319 -6.11 -5.17 -28.23
N VAL A 320 -5.65 -6.40 -28.02
CA VAL A 320 -6.17 -7.59 -28.72
C VAL A 320 -6.78 -8.46 -27.63
N SER A 321 -8.09 -8.68 -27.74
CA SER A 321 -8.84 -9.70 -27.02
C SER A 321 -8.43 -11.08 -27.55
N GLY A 322 -8.01 -11.97 -26.66
CA GLY A 322 -7.59 -13.34 -26.97
C GLY A 322 -6.40 -13.77 -26.11
N ASP A 323 -6.49 -14.93 -25.48
CA ASP A 323 -5.57 -15.52 -24.49
C ASP A 323 -4.08 -15.13 -24.64
N SER A 324 -3.49 -14.60 -23.57
CA SER A 324 -2.07 -14.22 -23.56
C SER A 324 -1.17 -15.44 -23.31
N PRO A 325 -0.10 -15.65 -24.12
CA PRO A 325 0.91 -16.68 -23.91
C PRO A 325 1.67 -16.58 -22.58
N ASN A 326 1.59 -15.43 -21.88
CA ASN A 326 2.31 -15.20 -20.63
C ASN A 326 1.75 -15.99 -19.43
N HIS A 327 0.50 -16.46 -19.48
CA HIS A 327 -0.03 -17.29 -18.40
C HIS A 327 0.58 -18.70 -18.39
N ARG A 328 0.95 -19.22 -19.58
CA ARG A 328 1.60 -20.54 -19.77
C ARG A 328 3.11 -20.51 -19.45
N ILE A 329 3.75 -19.35 -19.53
CA ILE A 329 5.20 -19.17 -19.30
C ILE A 329 5.57 -19.25 -17.80
N ASN A 330 4.66 -18.86 -16.88
CA ASN A 330 4.90 -18.97 -15.43
C ASN A 330 4.75 -20.41 -14.91
N THR A 331 3.96 -21.25 -15.57
CA THR A 331 3.81 -22.68 -15.26
C THR A 331 5.15 -23.41 -15.36
N LEU A 332 5.97 -23.09 -16.37
CA LEU A 332 7.25 -23.75 -16.66
C LEU A 332 8.32 -23.54 -15.58
N LEU A 333 8.54 -22.29 -15.16
CA LEU A 333 9.49 -21.94 -14.08
C LEU A 333 9.05 -22.51 -12.73
N MET A 334 7.74 -22.66 -12.51
CA MET A 334 7.20 -23.23 -11.28
C MET A 334 7.25 -24.76 -11.25
N VAL A 335 7.05 -25.45 -12.38
CA VAL A 335 7.25 -26.91 -12.49
C VAL A 335 8.72 -27.26 -12.27
N GLU A 336 9.66 -26.49 -12.85
CA GLU A 336 11.10 -26.67 -12.61
C GLU A 336 11.48 -26.37 -11.16
N SER A 337 10.96 -25.29 -10.58
CA SER A 337 11.20 -24.96 -9.18
C SER A 337 10.61 -26.01 -8.24
N TRP A 338 9.48 -26.62 -8.58
CA TRP A 338 8.83 -27.67 -7.79
C TRP A 338 9.59 -29.00 -7.87
N ILE A 339 9.99 -29.43 -9.08
CA ILE A 339 10.85 -30.63 -9.27
C ILE A 339 12.23 -30.44 -8.62
N ALA A 340 12.82 -29.24 -8.68
CA ALA A 340 14.11 -28.93 -8.05
C ALA A 340 14.04 -28.84 -6.52
N LEU A 341 12.91 -28.38 -5.96
CA LEU A 341 12.66 -28.38 -4.51
C LEU A 341 12.58 -29.79 -3.94
N GLU A 342 12.09 -30.76 -4.70
CA GLU A 342 11.87 -32.13 -4.20
C GLU A 342 13.01 -33.11 -4.49
N THR A 343 13.82 -32.89 -5.54
CA THR A 343 14.97 -33.78 -5.86
C THR A 343 16.26 -33.47 -5.07
N GLY A 344 16.25 -32.46 -4.20
CA GLY A 344 17.34 -32.17 -3.25
C GLY A 344 18.69 -31.78 -3.87
N LYS A 345 18.78 -31.55 -5.19
CA LYS A 345 20.03 -31.12 -5.86
C LYS A 345 20.05 -29.62 -6.11
N ALA A 346 20.66 -28.88 -5.18
CA ALA A 346 21.07 -27.51 -5.40
C ALA A 346 22.16 -27.44 -6.48
N CYS A 347 21.86 -26.83 -7.63
CA CYS A 347 22.88 -26.45 -8.60
C CYS A 347 23.65 -25.24 -8.05
N GLY A 348 24.72 -25.50 -7.30
CA GLY A 348 25.67 -24.48 -6.89
C GLY A 348 26.40 -23.91 -8.11
N LYS A 349 26.28 -22.60 -8.34
CA LYS A 349 27.29 -21.87 -9.12
C LYS A 349 28.46 -21.62 -8.19
N ALA A 350 29.52 -22.42 -8.34
CA ALA A 350 30.80 -22.16 -7.72
C ALA A 350 31.41 -20.88 -8.31
N SER A 351 31.65 -19.92 -7.43
CA SER A 351 32.52 -18.79 -7.65
C SER A 351 33.97 -19.24 -7.45
N GLU A 352 34.78 -19.21 -8.51
CA GLU A 352 36.24 -19.20 -8.36
C GLU A 352 36.75 -17.77 -8.51
N SER A 353 37.39 -17.33 -7.43
CA SER A 353 38.19 -16.13 -7.30
C SER A 353 39.59 -16.33 -7.88
N GLY A 354 40.14 -15.34 -8.56
CA GLY A 354 41.58 -15.26 -8.86
C GLY A 354 41.91 -13.94 -9.55
N GLY A 355 42.63 -13.06 -8.85
CA GLY A 355 43.08 -11.77 -9.37
C GLY A 355 44.56 -11.73 -9.73
N LEU A 356 44.93 -10.58 -10.32
CA LEU A 356 46.27 -10.01 -10.56
C LEU A 356 47.06 -10.48 -11.80
N GLY A 357 47.57 -9.49 -12.54
CA GLY A 357 48.56 -9.68 -13.61
C GLY A 357 48.55 -8.56 -14.65
N VAL A 358 49.53 -7.66 -14.56
CA VAL A 358 49.76 -6.45 -15.38
C VAL A 358 50.56 -6.78 -16.66
N GLU A 359 50.53 -5.85 -17.63
CA GLU A 359 51.47 -5.63 -18.74
C GLU A 359 51.45 -6.57 -19.97
N ALA A 360 51.23 -5.98 -21.16
CA ALA A 360 52.29 -5.74 -22.15
C ALA A 360 51.72 -5.50 -23.56
N GLU A 361 52.19 -4.39 -24.10
CA GLU A 361 52.05 -3.79 -25.42
C GLU A 361 52.69 -4.64 -26.54
N ALA A 362 52.12 -4.63 -27.77
CA ALA A 362 52.85 -4.46 -29.03
C ALA A 362 51.99 -4.81 -30.29
N THR A 363 51.64 -3.76 -31.04
CA THR A 363 51.91 -3.57 -32.48
C THR A 363 52.43 -4.78 -33.29
N ARG A 364 52.04 -5.03 -34.56
CA ARG A 364 52.06 -4.10 -35.72
C ARG A 364 51.59 -4.84 -37.00
N LYS A 365 50.86 -4.10 -37.87
CA LYS A 365 51.01 -3.94 -39.36
C LYS A 365 51.24 -5.21 -40.24
N ARG A 366 50.68 -5.33 -41.46
CA ARG A 366 50.69 -4.35 -42.56
C ARG A 366 49.94 -4.91 -43.82
N SER A 367 49.35 -3.99 -44.61
CA SER A 367 49.32 -3.88 -46.10
C SER A 367 48.72 -5.02 -46.96
N ARG A 368 48.16 -4.84 -48.17
CA ARG A 368 47.88 -3.72 -49.12
C ARG A 368 47.05 -4.32 -50.29
N GLU A 369 46.09 -3.57 -50.83
CA GLU A 369 45.97 -3.12 -52.24
C GLU A 369 45.13 -3.94 -53.25
N GLY A 370 44.21 -3.21 -53.92
CA GLY A 370 43.79 -3.34 -55.34
C GLY A 370 42.67 -4.34 -55.65
N THR A 371 41.71 -4.12 -56.56
CA THR A 371 41.32 -2.99 -57.44
C THR A 371 40.06 -3.41 -58.23
N SER A 372 39.24 -2.44 -58.67
CA SER A 372 38.29 -2.42 -59.82
C SER A 372 37.09 -3.38 -59.86
N ARG A 373 35.98 -3.14 -60.58
CA ARG A 373 35.13 -2.01 -61.06
C ARG A 373 34.02 -2.70 -61.93
N GLU A 374 32.89 -2.01 -62.14
CA GLU A 374 31.84 -2.21 -63.18
C GLU A 374 30.65 -3.16 -62.85
N GLU A 375 29.44 -2.61 -62.64
CA GLU A 375 28.31 -2.37 -63.60
C GLU A 375 27.41 -3.62 -63.75
N SER A 376 26.07 -3.61 -63.84
CA SER A 376 25.01 -2.60 -63.90
C SER A 376 23.62 -3.31 -63.81
N GLN A 377 22.55 -2.54 -63.53
CA GLN A 377 21.12 -2.72 -63.92
C GLN A 377 20.28 -3.93 -63.43
N GLY A 378 19.06 -3.64 -62.94
CA GLY A 378 18.02 -4.66 -62.75
C GLY A 378 16.78 -4.22 -61.96
N THR A 379 15.74 -3.84 -62.68
CA THR A 379 14.48 -3.21 -62.26
C THR A 379 13.50 -4.13 -61.49
N ALA A 380 12.62 -3.48 -60.73
CA ALA A 380 11.42 -3.98 -60.04
C ALA A 380 10.54 -5.00 -60.81
N ARG A 381 9.90 -5.92 -60.06
CA ARG A 381 8.51 -6.38 -60.31
C ARG A 381 7.88 -7.18 -59.16
N ARG A 382 6.69 -6.71 -58.75
CA ARG A 382 5.45 -7.43 -58.39
C ARG A 382 5.38 -8.38 -57.18
N ARG A 383 4.51 -8.04 -56.22
CA ARG A 383 3.51 -8.97 -55.67
C ARG A 383 2.18 -8.23 -55.39
N ILE A 384 1.19 -8.51 -56.23
CA ILE A 384 -0.25 -8.32 -56.03
C ILE A 384 -0.87 -9.72 -56.14
N SER A 385 -1.97 -9.92 -55.41
CA SER A 385 -2.96 -11.00 -55.46
C SER A 385 -2.52 -12.41 -55.04
N ILE A 386 -3.14 -12.92 -53.97
CA ILE A 386 -4.28 -13.86 -54.03
C ILE A 386 -4.78 -14.04 -52.58
N GLU A 387 -5.86 -13.33 -52.25
CA GLU A 387 -6.82 -13.67 -51.19
C GLU A 387 -8.11 -13.96 -51.96
N GLU A 388 -8.38 -15.24 -52.25
CA GLU A 388 -9.65 -15.70 -52.83
C GLU A 388 -9.64 -17.23 -52.80
N SER A 389 -10.02 -17.81 -51.67
CA SER A 389 -10.48 -19.21 -51.55
C SER A 389 -10.81 -19.51 -50.10
N GLU A 390 -12.00 -19.12 -49.64
CA GLU A 390 -12.80 -19.90 -48.68
C GLU A 390 -14.21 -19.31 -48.44
N GLU A 391 -14.81 -18.72 -49.49
CA GLU A 391 -16.26 -18.48 -49.53
C GLU A 391 -16.85 -19.17 -50.75
N ARG A 392 -17.26 -20.43 -50.59
CA ARG A 392 -18.27 -21.12 -51.41
C ARG A 392 -18.52 -22.48 -50.80
N PHE A 393 -19.64 -22.61 -50.10
CA PHE A 393 -20.54 -23.79 -50.05
C PHE A 393 -21.35 -23.74 -48.75
N LYS A 394 -22.45 -22.98 -48.73
CA LYS A 394 -23.64 -23.32 -47.94
C LYS A 394 -24.89 -22.83 -48.66
N GLY A 395 -25.56 -23.78 -49.32
CA GLY A 395 -26.90 -23.64 -49.84
C GLY A 395 -27.60 -25.00 -49.83
N GLU A 396 -28.77 -25.04 -49.18
CA GLU A 396 -29.88 -25.98 -49.33
C GLU A 396 -29.78 -27.42 -48.75
N ARG A 397 -30.53 -27.71 -47.68
CA ARG A 397 -31.90 -28.27 -47.71
C ARG A 397 -32.49 -28.43 -46.30
N GLN A 398 -33.80 -28.23 -46.20
CA GLN A 398 -34.67 -28.31 -45.01
C GLN A 398 -35.23 -29.72 -44.74
N GLY A 399 -35.73 -29.92 -43.51
CA GLY A 399 -36.60 -31.04 -43.03
C GLY A 399 -35.85 -32.05 -42.16
N GLU A 400 -36.22 -32.45 -40.94
CA GLU A 400 -37.50 -32.52 -40.22
C GLU A 400 -37.29 -32.47 -38.67
N LEU A 401 -38.42 -32.32 -37.96
CA LEU A 401 -38.66 -32.10 -36.52
C LEU A 401 -37.99 -33.09 -35.53
N THR A 402 -37.60 -32.62 -34.32
CA THR A 402 -38.33 -32.84 -33.05
C THR A 402 -37.64 -32.29 -31.77
N VAL A 403 -38.27 -31.29 -31.15
CA VAL A 403 -38.75 -31.23 -29.73
C VAL A 403 -37.78 -30.87 -28.57
N SER A 404 -37.97 -29.61 -28.12
CA SER A 404 -37.94 -29.03 -26.75
C SER A 404 -36.67 -29.00 -25.87
N SER A 405 -36.09 -27.81 -25.74
CA SER A 405 -35.94 -27.04 -24.47
C SER A 405 -35.32 -25.66 -24.78
N PRO A 406 -35.82 -24.54 -24.23
CA PRO A 406 -35.30 -23.21 -24.56
C PRO A 406 -33.96 -22.98 -23.85
N ALA A 407 -32.89 -23.45 -24.46
CA ALA A 407 -31.57 -22.87 -24.26
C ALA A 407 -31.62 -21.46 -24.87
N LEU A 408 -31.54 -20.43 -24.01
CA LEU A 408 -31.26 -19.06 -24.42
C LEU A 408 -29.96 -19.06 -25.24
N SER A 409 -30.09 -19.13 -26.56
CA SER A 409 -29.01 -18.89 -27.50
C SER A 409 -28.67 -17.41 -27.44
N LEU A 410 -27.83 -17.03 -26.48
CA LEU A 410 -27.19 -15.72 -26.42
C LEU A 410 -26.15 -15.63 -27.55
N ARG A 411 -26.62 -15.52 -28.78
CA ARG A 411 -25.86 -15.04 -29.94
C ARG A 411 -26.48 -13.73 -30.37
N ASP A 412 -26.14 -12.66 -29.65
CA ASP A 412 -26.36 -11.28 -30.09
C ASP A 412 -25.12 -10.45 -29.72
N ASP A 413 -24.54 -9.83 -30.75
CA ASP A 413 -23.39 -8.90 -30.79
C ASP A 413 -22.50 -8.77 -29.53
N GLU A 414 -21.41 -9.53 -29.49
CA GLU A 414 -20.35 -9.42 -28.47
C GLU A 414 -19.62 -8.05 -28.43
N SER A 415 -19.87 -7.16 -29.40
CA SER A 415 -19.12 -5.91 -29.57
C SER A 415 -19.72 -4.68 -28.88
N SER A 416 -20.99 -4.70 -28.45
CA SER A 416 -21.69 -3.50 -27.94
C SER A 416 -21.86 -3.45 -26.41
N PHE A 417 -21.88 -4.59 -25.72
CA PHE A 417 -22.15 -4.64 -24.28
C PHE A 417 -20.97 -4.13 -23.44
N ARG A 418 -21.21 -3.07 -22.64
CA ARG A 418 -20.27 -2.56 -21.65
C ARG A 418 -20.85 -2.66 -20.26
N TRP A 419 -20.24 -3.49 -19.41
CA TRP A 419 -20.65 -3.69 -18.01
C TRP A 419 -20.74 -2.38 -17.21
N ASP A 420 -19.95 -1.34 -17.55
CA ASP A 420 -19.89 -0.06 -16.86
C ASP A 420 -20.83 1.02 -17.43
N HIS A 421 -21.59 0.70 -18.47
CA HIS A 421 -22.44 1.66 -19.18
C HIS A 421 -23.86 1.11 -19.34
N PRO A 422 -24.81 1.43 -18.43
CA PRO A 422 -26.15 0.87 -18.45
C PRO A 422 -26.92 1.06 -19.77
N LEU A 423 -26.64 2.14 -20.51
CA LEU A 423 -27.24 2.39 -21.83
C LEU A 423 -26.82 1.38 -22.91
N THR A 424 -25.82 0.54 -22.65
CA THR A 424 -25.41 -0.55 -23.55
C THR A 424 -26.05 -1.89 -23.16
N TYR A 425 -26.87 -1.91 -22.11
CA TYR A 425 -27.52 -3.13 -21.65
C TYR A 425 -28.70 -3.44 -22.58
N PRO A 426 -28.88 -4.70 -23.00
CA PRO A 426 -30.03 -5.08 -23.81
C PRO A 426 -31.34 -4.82 -23.06
N ASP A 427 -32.36 -4.31 -23.77
CA ASP A 427 -33.66 -4.00 -23.16
C ASP A 427 -34.33 -5.22 -22.52
N TRP A 428 -34.10 -6.43 -23.06
CA TRP A 428 -34.63 -7.67 -22.47
C TRP A 428 -34.14 -7.90 -21.03
N LEU A 429 -33.00 -7.34 -20.64
CA LEU A 429 -32.45 -7.43 -19.28
C LEU A 429 -33.39 -6.79 -18.24
N LEU A 430 -34.25 -5.85 -18.65
CA LEU A 430 -35.27 -5.21 -17.81
C LEU A 430 -36.49 -6.10 -17.57
N THR A 431 -36.67 -7.15 -18.39
CA THR A 431 -37.85 -8.03 -18.37
C THR A 431 -37.60 -9.37 -17.65
N VAL A 432 -36.33 -9.71 -17.40
CA VAL A 432 -35.96 -10.95 -16.70
C VAL A 432 -35.90 -10.76 -15.18
N PRO A 433 -36.05 -11.84 -14.38
CA PRO A 433 -35.89 -11.76 -12.94
C PRO A 433 -34.54 -11.15 -12.54
N LEU A 434 -34.53 -10.32 -11.48
CA LEU A 434 -33.35 -9.56 -11.04
C LEU A 434 -32.09 -10.42 -10.86
N HIS A 435 -32.23 -11.63 -10.33
CA HIS A 435 -31.09 -12.53 -10.12
C HIS A 435 -30.47 -13.03 -11.44
N VAL A 436 -31.27 -13.18 -12.50
CA VAL A 436 -30.80 -13.54 -13.85
C VAL A 436 -30.06 -12.36 -14.48
N ALA A 437 -30.63 -11.16 -14.40
CA ALA A 437 -29.98 -9.93 -14.86
C ALA A 437 -28.64 -9.69 -14.15
N GLN A 438 -28.58 -9.89 -12.83
CA GLN A 438 -27.35 -9.78 -12.05
C GLN A 438 -26.29 -10.79 -12.48
N ARG A 439 -26.65 -12.07 -12.65
CA ARG A 439 -25.72 -13.11 -13.13
C ARG A 439 -25.16 -12.76 -14.52
N TYR A 440 -26.01 -12.26 -15.41
CA TYR A 440 -25.60 -11.84 -16.76
C TYR A 440 -24.54 -10.73 -16.72
N ILE A 441 -24.74 -9.69 -15.92
CA ILE A 441 -23.80 -8.57 -15.76
C ILE A 441 -22.52 -9.04 -15.08
N VAL A 442 -22.61 -9.81 -13.99
CA VAL A 442 -21.45 -10.30 -13.23
C VAL A 442 -20.56 -11.18 -14.09
N ALA A 443 -21.15 -12.10 -14.88
CA ALA A 443 -20.40 -12.98 -15.77
C ALA A 443 -19.61 -12.22 -16.86
N ARG A 444 -20.05 -11.01 -17.24
CA ARG A 444 -19.40 -10.14 -18.23
C ARG A 444 -18.57 -9.02 -17.61
N THR A 445 -18.47 -8.97 -16.28
CA THR A 445 -17.65 -7.99 -15.57
C THR A 445 -16.21 -8.52 -15.44
N PRO A 446 -15.16 -7.74 -15.79
CA PRO A 446 -13.78 -8.19 -15.67
C PRO A 446 -13.44 -8.65 -14.23
N ILE A 447 -12.72 -9.76 -14.10
CA ILE A 447 -12.36 -10.33 -12.78
C ILE A 447 -11.64 -9.32 -11.87
N VAL A 448 -10.76 -8.48 -12.44
CA VAL A 448 -10.03 -7.44 -11.70
C VAL A 448 -10.98 -6.44 -11.04
N VAL A 449 -12.13 -6.15 -11.67
CA VAL A 449 -13.17 -5.30 -11.09
C VAL A 449 -13.84 -6.02 -9.93
N LEU A 450 -14.23 -7.28 -10.12
CA LEU A 450 -14.88 -8.08 -9.08
C LEU A 450 -13.96 -8.24 -7.85
N GLU A 451 -12.68 -8.51 -8.06
CA GLU A 451 -11.68 -8.58 -6.99
C GLU A 451 -11.51 -7.23 -6.27
N SER A 452 -11.55 -6.12 -7.01
CA SER A 452 -11.45 -4.78 -6.42
C SER A 452 -12.62 -4.46 -5.47
N LEU A 453 -13.78 -5.09 -5.66
CA LEU A 453 -14.99 -4.90 -4.86
C LEU A 453 -14.99 -5.70 -3.54
N ARG A 454 -13.92 -6.45 -3.23
CA ARG A 454 -13.81 -7.24 -1.99
C ARG A 454 -13.78 -6.41 -0.70
N TYR A 455 -13.54 -5.10 -0.77
CA TYR A 455 -13.48 -4.19 0.38
C TYR A 455 -14.79 -4.05 1.17
N ARG A 456 -15.87 -4.60 0.62
CA ARG A 456 -17.23 -4.59 1.14
C ARG A 456 -17.31 -5.26 2.51
N ALA A 457 -17.49 -4.44 3.56
CA ALA A 457 -17.61 -4.86 4.95
C ALA A 457 -18.83 -4.18 5.59
N THR A 458 -19.31 -4.71 6.72
CA THR A 458 -20.33 -4.03 7.53
C THR A 458 -19.76 -2.76 8.14
N ILE A 459 -20.60 -1.75 8.33
CA ILE A 459 -20.24 -0.51 9.02
C ILE A 459 -20.84 -0.52 10.42
N HIS A 460 -20.33 0.31 11.32
CA HIS A 460 -20.87 0.38 12.68
C HIS A 460 -22.22 1.11 12.67
N GLU A 461 -23.26 0.47 13.20
CA GLU A 461 -24.61 1.05 13.31
C GLU A 461 -24.89 1.36 14.79
N ILE A 462 -25.15 2.64 15.10
CA ILE A 462 -25.46 3.11 16.45
C ILE A 462 -26.94 3.43 16.48
N GLU A 463 -27.72 2.60 17.18
CA GLU A 463 -29.16 2.83 17.41
C GLU A 463 -29.95 3.14 16.12
N CYS A 464 -29.52 2.57 14.99
CA CYS A 464 -30.18 2.69 13.69
C CYS A 464 -30.05 1.37 12.92
N SER A 465 -30.80 1.26 11.81
CA SER A 465 -30.71 0.14 10.88
C SER A 465 -30.46 0.64 9.47
N LEU A 466 -29.40 0.14 8.83
CA LEU A 466 -29.05 0.51 7.47
C LEU A 466 -29.36 -0.60 6.46
N PRO A 467 -29.94 -0.26 5.30
CA PRO A 467 -30.01 -1.18 4.18
C PRO A 467 -28.61 -1.63 3.81
N ARG A 468 -28.47 -2.93 3.55
CA ARG A 468 -27.18 -3.55 3.21
C ARG A 468 -26.45 -2.80 2.09
N GLU A 469 -27.17 -2.34 1.07
CA GLU A 469 -26.59 -1.58 -0.05
C GLU A 469 -25.92 -0.27 0.40
N ILE A 470 -26.60 0.52 1.24
CA ILE A 470 -26.07 1.78 1.78
C ILE A 470 -24.83 1.50 2.64
N GLY A 471 -24.89 0.49 3.51
CA GLY A 471 -23.76 0.07 4.34
C GLY A 471 -22.54 -0.35 3.51
N LEU A 472 -22.75 -1.12 2.44
CA LEU A 472 -21.68 -1.55 1.53
C LEU A 472 -21.04 -0.38 0.77
N HIS A 473 -21.81 0.65 0.42
CA HIS A 473 -21.26 1.85 -0.21
C HIS A 473 -20.47 2.72 0.75
N LEU A 474 -20.86 2.79 2.03
CA LEU A 474 -20.12 3.49 3.08
C LEU A 474 -18.87 2.73 3.55
N SER A 475 -18.81 1.41 3.35
CA SER A 475 -17.67 0.56 3.76
C SER A 475 -16.35 0.87 3.04
N VAL A 476 -16.38 1.71 2.00
CA VAL A 476 -15.16 2.32 1.42
C VAL A 476 -14.36 3.11 2.45
N GLY A 477 -14.99 3.57 3.54
CA GLY A 477 -14.36 4.27 4.64
C GLY A 477 -13.95 5.70 4.30
N PHE A 478 -13.53 6.44 5.32
CA PHE A 478 -13.27 7.87 5.21
C PHE A 478 -12.09 8.26 4.32
N LYS A 479 -11.13 7.35 4.12
CA LYS A 479 -9.91 7.54 3.31
C LYS A 479 -10.12 7.27 1.81
N TYR A 480 -11.36 7.08 1.37
CA TYR A 480 -11.67 6.90 -0.04
C TYR A 480 -11.67 8.26 -0.75
N MET A 481 -10.83 8.40 -1.79
CA MET A 481 -10.72 9.61 -2.60
C MET A 481 -11.51 9.43 -3.89
N LEU A 482 -12.41 10.37 -4.15
CA LEU A 482 -13.27 10.36 -5.33
C LEU A 482 -12.45 10.53 -6.62
N PRO A 483 -12.90 9.94 -7.74
CA PRO A 483 -12.26 10.15 -9.03
C PRO A 483 -12.44 11.61 -9.48
N THR A 484 -11.36 12.20 -10.01
CA THR A 484 -11.34 13.56 -10.55
C THR A 484 -11.07 13.52 -12.05
N LYS A 485 -11.67 14.45 -12.81
CA LYS A 485 -11.35 14.66 -14.24
C LYS A 485 -9.95 15.22 -14.44
N PHE A 486 -9.44 15.20 -15.67
CA PHE A 486 -8.15 15.82 -15.98
C PHE A 486 -8.24 17.33 -15.73
N ASN A 487 -7.22 17.89 -15.07
CA ASN A 487 -7.13 19.32 -14.79
C ASN A 487 -5.71 19.83 -15.04
N THR A 488 -5.49 20.45 -16.19
CA THR A 488 -4.22 21.05 -16.58
C THR A 488 -3.93 22.36 -15.84
N ASP A 489 -4.97 23.11 -15.49
CA ASP A 489 -4.84 24.40 -14.79
C ASP A 489 -4.22 24.21 -13.40
N LEU A 490 -4.43 23.06 -12.79
CA LEU A 490 -3.83 22.69 -11.51
C LEU A 490 -2.28 22.67 -11.58
N ILE A 491 -1.71 22.24 -12.71
CA ILE A 491 -0.25 22.21 -12.92
C ILE A 491 0.27 23.65 -13.09
N TRP A 492 -0.45 24.47 -13.84
CA TRP A 492 -0.09 25.88 -14.05
C TRP A 492 -0.18 26.71 -12.77
N LYS A 493 -1.24 26.54 -11.98
CA LYS A 493 -1.36 27.19 -10.66
C LYS A 493 -0.23 26.78 -9.72
N ALA A 494 0.13 25.50 -9.70
CA ALA A 494 1.25 25.00 -8.89
C ALA A 494 2.60 25.55 -9.36
N TRP A 495 2.79 25.72 -10.67
CA TRP A 495 3.98 26.35 -11.26
C TRP A 495 4.07 27.83 -10.91
N ASP A 496 2.98 28.59 -11.09
CA ASP A 496 2.93 30.01 -10.77
C ASP A 496 3.23 30.27 -9.29
N ASP A 497 2.60 29.52 -8.37
CA ASP A 497 2.87 29.60 -6.92
C ASP A 497 4.33 29.24 -6.60
N PHE A 498 4.86 28.21 -7.27
CA PHE A 498 6.26 27.80 -7.08
C PHE A 498 7.24 28.89 -7.52
N VAL A 499 7.05 29.46 -8.70
CA VAL A 499 7.91 30.52 -9.24
C VAL A 499 7.84 31.77 -8.37
N ASP A 500 6.65 32.19 -7.95
CA ASP A 500 6.48 33.36 -7.10
C ASP A 500 7.16 33.17 -5.73
N ARG A 501 6.96 32.03 -5.09
CA ARG A 501 7.66 31.69 -3.83
C ARG A 501 9.17 31.61 -4.00
N LEU A 502 9.64 31.06 -5.12
CA LEU A 502 11.07 30.96 -5.39
C LEU A 502 11.69 32.34 -5.59
N ARG A 503 11.02 33.23 -6.33
CA ARG A 503 11.47 34.62 -6.53
C ARG A 503 11.54 35.37 -5.21
N TRP A 504 10.48 35.35 -4.40
CA TRP A 504 10.50 35.99 -3.08
C TRP A 504 11.60 35.42 -2.19
N SER A 505 11.77 34.09 -2.15
CA SER A 505 12.82 33.47 -1.35
C SER A 505 14.22 33.91 -1.79
N CYS A 506 14.48 34.00 -3.10
CA CYS A 506 15.77 34.45 -3.61
C CYS A 506 16.00 35.95 -3.40
N PHE A 507 14.96 36.78 -3.56
CA PHE A 507 15.00 38.21 -3.31
C PHE A 507 15.43 38.52 -1.87
N TRP A 508 14.76 37.92 -0.88
CA TRP A 508 15.07 38.12 0.53
C TRP A 508 16.43 37.52 0.93
N LYS A 509 16.79 36.34 0.42
CA LYS A 509 18.11 35.75 0.70
C LYS A 509 19.26 36.57 0.17
N ALA A 510 19.06 37.22 -0.97
CA ALA A 510 20.07 38.09 -1.52
C ALA A 510 20.21 39.40 -0.74
N GLN A 511 19.14 39.89 -0.11
CA GLN A 511 19.21 41.00 0.84
C GLN A 511 19.81 40.58 2.20
N ALA A 512 19.55 39.35 2.67
CA ALA A 512 20.11 38.83 3.92
C ALA A 512 21.64 38.58 3.84
N LEU A 513 22.18 38.33 2.65
CA LEU A 513 23.63 38.27 2.41
C LEU A 513 24.35 39.60 2.73
N ASP A 514 23.62 40.71 2.90
CA ASP A 514 24.13 41.99 3.40
C ASP A 514 24.14 42.10 4.94
N GLY A 515 24.00 40.98 5.67
CA GLY A 515 24.29 40.90 7.11
C GLY A 515 23.07 40.95 8.05
N LEU A 516 21.86 40.67 7.55
CA LEU A 516 20.68 40.50 8.41
C LEU A 516 20.60 39.05 8.90
N GLU A 517 20.65 38.85 10.23
CA GLU A 517 20.29 37.57 10.84
C GLU A 517 18.82 37.26 10.50
N ASP A 518 18.59 36.12 9.84
CA ASP A 518 17.23 35.67 9.50
C ASP A 518 16.56 35.12 10.76
N ASP A 519 15.83 35.98 11.46
CA ASP A 519 15.03 35.63 12.63
C ASP A 519 13.67 35.01 12.24
N PHE A 520 13.43 34.77 10.95
CA PHE A 520 12.17 34.27 10.43
C PHE A 520 11.78 32.91 11.00
N ASP A 521 10.58 32.86 11.56
CA ASP A 521 9.94 31.66 12.07
C ASP A 521 8.72 31.27 11.22
N PRO A 522 8.72 30.07 10.60
CA PRO A 522 7.63 29.63 9.74
C PRO A 522 6.32 29.38 10.49
N ASP A 523 6.34 29.16 11.81
CA ASP A 523 5.13 28.89 12.60
C ASP A 523 4.34 30.17 12.90
N TYR A 524 5.02 31.33 12.93
CA TYR A 524 4.39 32.65 13.14
C TYR A 524 4.09 33.36 11.83
N TYR A 525 4.41 32.74 10.68
CA TYR A 525 4.15 33.35 9.39
C TYR A 525 2.66 33.46 9.09
N VAL A 526 2.15 34.69 9.16
CA VAL A 526 0.83 35.05 8.65
C VAL A 526 1.01 35.45 7.19
N ARG A 527 0.33 34.74 6.28
CA ARG A 527 0.34 35.14 4.88
C ARG A 527 -0.41 36.47 4.76
N PRO A 528 0.24 37.58 4.35
CA PRO A 528 -0.52 38.78 4.01
C PRO A 528 -1.42 38.46 2.81
N ILE A 529 -2.64 39.03 2.79
CA ILE A 529 -3.53 38.99 1.63
C ILE A 529 -2.95 39.94 0.56
N SER A 530 -1.74 39.68 0.10
CA SER A 530 -1.09 40.45 -0.95
C SER A 530 -1.26 39.71 -2.26
N ARG A 531 -1.91 40.36 -3.22
CA ARG A 531 -1.95 39.94 -4.62
C ARG A 531 -0.68 40.34 -5.38
N LYS A 532 0.29 41.00 -4.71
CA LYS A 532 1.53 41.48 -5.32
C LYS A 532 2.45 40.30 -5.59
N ARG A 533 2.62 39.96 -6.86
CA ARG A 533 3.62 38.98 -7.32
C ARG A 533 5.02 39.60 -7.25
N CYS A 534 6.04 38.80 -7.00
CA CYS A 534 7.41 39.26 -7.14
C CYS A 534 7.69 39.57 -8.62
N GLY A 535 8.31 40.73 -8.88
CA GLY A 535 8.83 41.05 -10.21
C GLY A 535 9.89 40.02 -10.65
N PRO A 536 10.18 39.94 -11.96
CA PRO A 536 11.27 39.11 -12.45
C PRO A 536 12.60 39.54 -11.80
N LEU A 537 13.42 38.55 -11.44
CA LEU A 537 14.76 38.79 -10.88
C LEU A 537 15.78 39.01 -12.00
N ASP A 538 17.04 38.69 -11.76
CA ASP A 538 18.09 38.82 -12.75
C ASP A 538 17.88 37.84 -13.93
N TRP A 539 18.51 38.19 -15.06
CA TRP A 539 18.38 37.41 -16.28
C TRP A 539 18.79 35.94 -16.11
N ALA A 540 19.82 35.65 -15.30
CA ALA A 540 20.30 34.28 -15.15
C ALA A 540 19.31 33.42 -14.36
N PHE A 541 18.68 33.98 -13.32
CA PHE A 541 17.59 33.32 -12.60
C PHE A 541 16.41 33.04 -13.53
N GLU A 542 15.94 34.06 -14.25
CA GLU A 542 14.77 33.97 -15.12
C GLU A 542 14.98 33.03 -16.32
N HIS A 543 16.22 32.87 -16.78
CA HIS A 543 16.54 31.90 -17.83
C HIS A 543 16.24 30.46 -17.39
N GLY A 544 16.60 30.07 -16.17
CA GLY A 544 16.24 28.75 -15.64
C GLY A 544 14.74 28.57 -15.44
N ILE A 545 14.02 29.62 -15.01
CA ILE A 545 12.55 29.60 -14.94
C ILE A 545 11.94 29.37 -16.33
N LYS A 546 12.43 30.07 -17.36
CA LYS A 546 11.97 29.94 -18.75
C LYS A 546 12.20 28.53 -19.30
N CYS A 547 13.34 27.92 -19.02
CA CYS A 547 13.63 26.53 -19.38
C CYS A 547 12.69 25.55 -18.67
N GLY A 548 12.40 25.77 -17.39
CA GLY A 548 11.38 25.02 -16.65
C GLY A 548 9.98 25.16 -17.25
N GLY A 549 9.54 26.39 -17.56
CA GLY A 549 8.26 26.67 -18.18
C GLY A 549 8.07 25.94 -19.53
N ARG A 550 9.10 25.92 -20.39
CA ARG A 550 9.10 25.14 -21.64
C ARG A 550 8.93 23.64 -21.40
N ALA A 551 9.58 23.11 -20.36
CA ALA A 551 9.43 21.70 -19.98
C ALA A 551 7.98 21.40 -19.54
N ILE A 552 7.34 22.30 -18.81
CA ILE A 552 5.93 22.18 -18.40
C ILE A 552 5.01 22.20 -19.61
N VAL A 553 5.15 23.16 -20.53
CA VAL A 553 4.36 23.20 -21.78
C VAL A 553 4.45 21.87 -22.52
N SER A 554 5.66 21.33 -22.67
CA SER A 554 5.90 20.05 -23.34
C SER A 554 5.28 18.85 -22.62
N MET A 555 5.14 18.88 -21.30
CA MET A 555 4.50 17.82 -20.52
C MET A 555 2.97 17.95 -20.52
N VAL A 556 2.45 19.17 -20.37
CA VAL A 556 1.01 19.46 -20.38
C VAL A 556 0.39 19.15 -21.74
N SER A 557 1.11 19.38 -22.85
CA SER A 557 0.63 19.03 -24.19
C SER A 557 0.44 17.52 -24.43
N GLN A 558 0.99 16.67 -23.55
CA GLN A 558 0.83 15.21 -23.63
C GLN A 558 -0.40 14.71 -22.86
N ILE A 559 -1.10 15.59 -22.13
CA ILE A 559 -2.28 15.23 -21.33
C ILE A 559 -3.49 15.10 -22.27
N PRO A 560 -4.19 13.95 -22.28
CA PRO A 560 -5.40 13.78 -23.09
C PRO A 560 -6.53 14.75 -22.67
N SER A 561 -7.35 15.17 -23.63
CA SER A 561 -8.58 15.91 -23.33
C SER A 561 -9.68 14.97 -22.83
N ASP A 562 -10.49 15.44 -21.87
CA ASP A 562 -11.57 14.63 -21.24
C ASP A 562 -12.52 13.98 -22.26
N VAL A 563 -12.72 14.62 -23.43
CA VAL A 563 -13.61 14.16 -24.51
C VAL A 563 -13.11 12.89 -25.20
N GLN A 564 -11.79 12.65 -25.25
CA GLN A 564 -11.21 11.49 -25.97
C GLN A 564 -11.22 10.18 -25.16
N THR A 565 -11.56 10.23 -23.87
CA THR A 565 -11.49 9.05 -22.99
C THR A 565 -12.79 8.24 -22.88
N GLY A 566 -13.84 8.61 -23.64
CA GLY A 566 -15.00 7.72 -23.85
C GLY A 566 -14.61 6.33 -24.40
N GLY A 567 -13.45 6.25 -25.09
CA GLY A 567 -12.85 5.01 -25.61
C GLY A 567 -11.60 4.49 -24.88
N SER A 568 -11.14 5.14 -23.80
CA SER A 568 -9.93 4.67 -23.10
C SER A 568 -10.23 3.44 -22.24
N SER A 569 -9.58 2.33 -22.59
CA SER A 569 -9.65 0.99 -21.97
C SER A 569 -9.34 0.90 -20.47
N THR A 570 -9.14 2.02 -19.76
CA THR A 570 -9.02 2.04 -18.31
C THR A 570 -10.38 1.76 -17.68
N ILE A 571 -10.56 0.49 -17.28
CA ILE A 571 -11.61 -0.01 -16.39
C ILE A 571 -11.95 1.06 -15.34
N ARG A 572 -13.11 1.72 -15.47
CA ARG A 572 -13.60 2.64 -14.44
C ARG A 572 -13.97 1.81 -13.23
N THR A 573 -13.18 1.87 -12.15
CA THR A 573 -13.55 1.22 -10.90
C THR A 573 -14.85 1.82 -10.36
N PRO A 574 -15.85 1.00 -9.96
CA PRO A 574 -17.13 1.50 -9.48
C PRO A 574 -16.93 2.41 -8.26
N SER A 575 -17.45 3.64 -8.35
CA SER A 575 -17.47 4.58 -7.23
C SER A 575 -18.78 4.49 -6.45
N PRO A 576 -18.79 4.74 -5.13
CA PRO A 576 -20.04 4.86 -4.37
C PRO A 576 -20.98 5.92 -4.98
N PRO A 577 -22.29 5.64 -5.09
CA PRO A 577 -23.26 6.59 -5.64
C PRO A 577 -23.54 7.70 -4.61
N VAL A 578 -22.77 8.78 -4.68
CA VAL A 578 -22.81 9.91 -3.73
C VAL A 578 -24.22 10.54 -3.63
N SER A 579 -24.93 10.66 -4.75
CA SER A 579 -26.30 11.22 -4.79
C SER A 579 -27.32 10.34 -4.06
N VAL A 580 -27.21 9.02 -4.21
CA VAL A 580 -28.07 8.03 -3.53
C VAL A 580 -27.78 8.04 -2.03
N LEU A 581 -26.50 8.00 -1.65
CA LEU A 581 -26.09 8.09 -0.24
C LEU A 581 -26.59 9.39 0.42
N LYS A 582 -26.37 10.53 -0.23
CA LYS A 582 -26.83 11.84 0.27
C LYS A 582 -28.34 11.85 0.47
N SER A 583 -29.11 11.40 -0.53
CA SER A 583 -30.57 11.41 -0.48
C SER A 583 -31.10 10.49 0.62
N TYR A 584 -30.53 9.28 0.76
CA TYR A 584 -30.91 8.33 1.79
C TYR A 584 -30.62 8.86 3.20
N LEU A 585 -29.37 9.29 3.46
CA LEU A 585 -28.96 9.78 4.77
C LEU A 585 -29.74 11.03 5.19
N THR A 586 -30.03 11.92 4.24
CA THR A 586 -30.80 13.15 4.53
C THR A 586 -32.28 12.86 4.78
N SER A 587 -32.89 11.91 4.05
CA SER A 587 -34.30 11.56 4.23
C SER A 587 -34.58 10.77 5.51
N HIS A 588 -33.59 10.06 6.05
CA HIS A 588 -33.70 9.26 7.27
C HIS A 588 -33.03 9.90 8.49
N GLU A 589 -32.58 11.15 8.38
CA GLU A 589 -31.91 11.89 9.46
C GLU A 589 -30.68 11.18 10.06
N LEU A 590 -29.94 10.49 9.21
CA LEU A 590 -28.74 9.75 9.60
C LEU A 590 -27.48 10.54 9.31
N VAL A 591 -26.50 10.40 10.19
CA VAL A 591 -25.19 11.07 10.09
C VAL A 591 -24.07 10.04 10.13
N VAL A 592 -23.05 10.25 9.30
CA VAL A 592 -21.86 9.39 9.27
C VAL A 592 -20.75 10.06 10.10
N LEU A 593 -20.21 9.32 11.06
CA LEU A 593 -19.25 9.80 12.06
C LEU A 593 -17.98 8.96 12.08
N ALA A 594 -16.85 9.61 12.35
CA ALA A 594 -15.65 8.92 12.78
C ALA A 594 -15.86 8.35 14.18
N THR A 595 -15.27 7.18 14.45
CA THR A 595 -15.32 6.55 15.76
C THR A 595 -14.07 6.86 16.57
N ASP A 596 -14.24 6.88 17.89
CA ASP A 596 -13.12 7.00 18.81
C ASP A 596 -12.14 5.82 18.66
N LYS A 597 -10.85 6.05 18.93
CA LYS A 597 -9.77 5.05 18.77
C LYS A 597 -9.61 4.51 17.34
N ASN A 598 -10.14 5.22 16.32
CA ASN A 598 -9.99 4.88 14.90
C ASN A 598 -10.49 3.46 14.57
N LEU A 599 -11.70 3.13 15.04
CA LEU A 599 -12.35 1.82 14.84
C LEU A 599 -13.11 1.70 13.50
N GLY A 600 -13.17 2.80 12.73
CA GLY A 600 -13.85 2.89 11.44
C GLY A 600 -14.93 3.96 11.42
N CYS A 601 -15.75 3.97 10.38
CA CYS A 601 -16.94 4.80 10.28
C CYS A 601 -18.12 4.17 11.02
N ALA A 602 -18.94 5.03 11.62
CA ALA A 602 -20.22 4.67 12.22
C ALA A 602 -21.33 5.54 11.66
N VAL A 603 -22.55 5.03 11.70
CA VAL A 603 -23.76 5.79 11.39
C VAL A 603 -24.63 5.85 12.63
N ALA A 604 -25.16 7.03 12.89
CA ALA A 604 -26.05 7.29 14.02
C ALA A 604 -27.26 8.13 13.54
N PRO A 605 -28.39 8.09 14.24
CA PRO A 605 -29.45 9.06 14.02
C PRO A 605 -29.07 10.43 14.57
N ARG A 606 -29.68 11.50 14.03
CA ARG A 606 -29.52 12.88 14.52
C ARG A 606 -29.83 12.98 16.02
N SER A 607 -30.91 12.34 16.47
CA SER A 607 -31.34 12.32 17.88
C SER A 607 -30.21 11.88 18.80
N TRP A 608 -29.51 10.79 18.46
CA TRP A 608 -28.39 10.29 19.25
C TRP A 608 -27.28 11.34 19.45
N ILE A 609 -26.92 12.11 18.41
CA ILE A 609 -25.94 13.20 18.55
C ILE A 609 -26.45 14.26 19.51
N VAL A 610 -27.69 14.71 19.31
CA VAL A 610 -28.30 15.79 20.07
C VAL A 610 -28.37 15.42 21.54
N ASP A 611 -28.90 14.23 21.85
CA ASP A 611 -29.05 13.72 23.21
C ASP A 611 -27.70 13.58 23.91
N LYS A 612 -26.70 12.99 23.24
CA LYS A 612 -25.34 12.86 23.82
C LYS A 612 -24.66 14.20 24.00
N THR A 613 -24.86 15.15 23.09
CA THR A 613 -24.27 16.48 23.19
C THR A 613 -24.87 17.26 24.36
N TYR A 614 -26.20 17.28 24.50
CA TYR A 614 -26.86 17.92 25.63
C TYR A 614 -26.59 17.21 26.96
N SER A 615 -26.43 15.88 26.98
CA SER A 615 -26.03 15.17 28.21
C SER A 615 -24.67 15.64 28.75
N LEU A 616 -23.81 16.22 27.91
CA LEU A 616 -22.52 16.78 28.29
C LEU A 616 -22.62 18.28 28.59
N LEU A 617 -23.31 19.05 27.74
CA LEU A 617 -23.46 20.50 27.88
C LEU A 617 -24.37 20.92 29.04
N ASN A 618 -25.33 20.07 29.44
CA ASN A 618 -26.21 20.32 30.58
C ASN A 618 -25.55 19.96 31.93
N SER A 619 -24.28 19.53 31.93
CA SER A 619 -23.51 19.35 33.15
C SER A 619 -23.20 20.72 33.78
N GLU A 620 -23.93 21.07 34.85
CA GLU A 620 -23.73 22.33 35.60
C GLU A 620 -22.31 22.48 36.18
N LEU A 621 -21.60 21.35 36.33
CA LEU A 621 -20.21 21.33 36.77
C LEU A 621 -19.24 21.79 35.67
N ASP A 622 -19.51 21.42 34.42
CA ASP A 622 -18.56 21.54 33.31
C ASP A 622 -18.84 22.75 32.40
N TYR A 623 -20.12 23.10 32.21
CA TYR A 623 -20.55 24.14 31.29
C TYR A 623 -21.62 25.05 31.89
N VAL A 624 -21.75 26.25 31.32
CA VAL A 624 -22.86 27.17 31.58
C VAL A 624 -23.37 27.71 30.25
N GLU A 625 -24.69 27.68 30.04
CA GLU A 625 -25.34 28.33 28.90
C GLU A 625 -25.29 29.85 29.06
N LEU A 626 -24.99 30.57 27.99
CA LEU A 626 -24.85 32.03 27.99
C LEU A 626 -25.80 32.69 26.99
N ASP A 627 -26.28 33.88 27.35
CA ASP A 627 -26.97 34.76 26.42
C ASP A 627 -25.99 35.41 25.45
N ILE A 628 -26.50 35.79 24.26
CA ILE A 628 -25.68 36.41 23.21
C ILE A 628 -24.95 37.68 23.67
N LYS A 629 -25.53 38.44 24.62
CA LYS A 629 -24.91 39.65 25.19
C LYS A 629 -23.63 39.32 25.96
N ASP A 630 -23.65 38.27 26.78
CA ASP A 630 -22.50 37.82 27.56
C ASP A 630 -21.42 37.24 26.66
N VAL A 631 -21.83 36.49 25.64
CA VAL A 631 -20.95 35.95 24.59
C VAL A 631 -20.18 37.07 23.89
N LEU A 632 -20.89 38.11 23.42
CA LEU A 632 -20.27 39.27 22.77
C LEU A 632 -19.33 40.02 23.73
N SER A 633 -19.70 40.16 25.01
CA SER A 633 -18.82 40.76 26.03
C SER A 633 -17.51 39.99 26.17
N ILE A 634 -17.57 38.65 26.26
CA ILE A 634 -16.39 37.78 26.34
C ILE A 634 -15.55 37.88 25.07
N LEU A 635 -16.17 37.89 23.89
CA LEU A 635 -15.47 38.02 22.61
C LEU A 635 -14.72 39.35 22.50
N ARG A 636 -15.37 40.48 22.84
CA ARG A 636 -14.73 41.79 22.86
C ARG A 636 -13.55 41.84 23.84
N GLN A 637 -13.70 41.23 25.02
CA GLN A 637 -12.61 41.10 25.97
C GLN A 637 -11.44 40.29 25.39
N LYS A 638 -11.70 39.17 24.70
CA LYS A 638 -10.66 38.37 24.04
C LYS A 638 -9.95 39.13 22.93
N VAL A 639 -10.69 39.88 22.11
CA VAL A 639 -10.09 40.75 21.07
C VAL A 639 -9.15 41.77 21.70
N ARG A 640 -9.57 42.41 22.79
CA ARG A 640 -8.73 43.36 23.54
C ARG A 640 -7.45 42.70 24.08
N VAL A 641 -7.57 41.56 24.76
CA VAL A 641 -6.40 40.82 25.30
C VAL A 641 -5.42 40.44 24.20
N MET A 642 -5.90 39.94 23.05
CA MET A 642 -5.03 39.59 21.93
C MET A 642 -4.37 40.82 21.28
N THR A 643 -5.06 41.96 21.27
CA THR A 643 -4.50 43.24 20.80
C THR A 643 -3.41 43.72 21.75
N ASP A 644 -3.64 43.63 23.06
CA ASP A 644 -2.66 43.99 24.09
C ASP A 644 -1.41 43.10 24.00
N LEU A 645 -1.58 41.79 23.76
CA LEU A 645 -0.48 40.84 23.49
C LEU A 645 0.33 41.23 22.24
N SER A 646 -0.35 41.62 21.16
CA SER A 646 0.30 42.07 19.92
C SER A 646 1.12 43.34 20.15
N GLN A 647 0.54 44.35 20.81
CA GLN A 647 1.22 45.60 21.15
C GLN A 647 2.43 45.36 22.05
N TRP A 648 2.27 44.53 23.09
CA TRP A 648 3.36 44.21 24.00
C TRP A 648 4.51 43.51 23.25
N ALA A 649 4.19 42.52 22.40
CA ALA A 649 5.20 41.82 21.60
C ALA A 649 5.95 42.76 20.64
N SER A 650 5.26 43.77 20.10
CA SER A 650 5.85 44.80 19.24
C SER A 650 6.75 45.76 20.03
N VAL A 651 6.34 46.21 21.21
CA VAL A 651 7.12 47.13 22.05
C VAL A 651 8.39 46.46 22.58
N LYS A 652 8.32 45.17 22.89
CA LYS A 652 9.43 44.40 23.45
C LYS A 652 10.32 43.75 22.40
N ASP A 653 9.92 43.77 21.14
CA ASP A 653 10.66 43.20 20.01
C ASP A 653 11.16 41.76 20.28
N VAL A 654 10.29 40.97 20.94
CA VAL A 654 10.65 39.61 21.36
C VAL A 654 10.86 38.70 20.16
N GLN A 655 9.99 38.85 19.16
CA GLN A 655 10.11 38.28 17.82
C GLN A 655 9.24 39.13 16.85
N PRO A 656 9.79 39.66 15.74
CA PRO A 656 9.09 40.58 14.82
C PRO A 656 7.78 40.11 14.18
N GLN A 657 7.56 38.81 14.00
CA GLN A 657 6.35 38.22 13.41
C GLN A 657 5.22 38.00 14.41
N LEU A 658 5.50 38.00 15.72
CA LEU A 658 4.48 37.74 16.75
C LEU A 658 3.34 38.76 16.77
N PRO A 659 3.58 40.07 16.60
CA PRO A 659 2.49 41.05 16.58
C PRO A 659 1.43 40.73 15.52
N ASP A 660 1.84 40.50 14.27
CA ASP A 660 0.94 40.15 13.17
C ASP A 660 0.27 38.79 13.42
N TYR A 661 1.01 37.83 13.98
CA TYR A 661 0.52 36.51 14.32
C TYR A 661 -0.64 36.54 15.32
N PHE A 662 -0.52 37.34 16.38
CA PHE A 662 -1.58 37.50 17.38
C PHE A 662 -2.83 38.21 16.82
N MET A 663 -2.66 39.08 15.82
CA MET A 663 -3.77 39.75 15.14
C MET A 663 -4.46 38.88 14.08
N SER A 664 -3.87 37.76 13.68
CA SER A 664 -4.26 36.98 12.48
C SER A 664 -5.66 36.35 12.50
N GLN A 665 -6.30 36.26 13.68
CA GLN A 665 -7.65 35.71 13.86
C GLN A 665 -8.64 36.74 14.41
N LEU A 666 -8.27 38.03 14.41
CA LEU A 666 -9.14 39.11 14.88
C LEU A 666 -10.04 39.60 13.74
N SER A 667 -11.23 40.06 14.14
CA SER A 667 -12.22 40.66 13.25
C SER A 667 -12.91 41.80 14.00
N GLU A 668 -13.16 42.90 13.29
CA GLU A 668 -13.93 44.04 13.81
C GLU A 668 -15.45 43.80 13.69
N ASP A 669 -15.87 42.83 12.86
CA ASP A 669 -17.27 42.48 12.65
C ASP A 669 -17.73 41.44 13.70
N GLU A 670 -18.74 41.81 14.49
CA GLU A 670 -19.31 40.94 15.53
C GLU A 670 -19.94 39.67 14.93
N ASP A 671 -20.56 39.76 13.75
CA ASP A 671 -21.14 38.59 13.08
C ASP A 671 -20.06 37.60 12.66
N ASP A 672 -18.89 38.11 12.25
CA ASP A 672 -17.75 37.29 11.90
C ASP A 672 -17.16 36.60 13.14
N LEU A 673 -17.03 37.32 14.25
CA LEU A 673 -16.60 36.76 15.55
C LEU A 673 -17.54 35.62 16.02
N LEU A 674 -18.86 35.82 15.92
CA LEU A 674 -19.84 34.80 16.28
C LEU A 674 -19.75 33.55 15.38
N ARG A 675 -19.47 33.72 14.09
CA ARG A 675 -19.24 32.60 13.15
C ARG A 675 -18.01 31.78 13.49
N HIS A 676 -17.01 32.39 14.14
CA HIS A 676 -15.74 31.77 14.52
C HIS A 676 -15.78 31.10 15.91
N ILE A 677 -16.89 31.19 16.65
CA ILE A 677 -17.09 30.38 17.86
C ILE A 677 -17.10 28.89 17.49
N PRO A 678 -16.29 28.06 18.16
CA PRO A 678 -16.14 26.65 17.80
C PRO A 678 -17.44 25.89 18.05
N ARG A 679 -17.85 25.09 17.06
CA ARG A 679 -19.03 24.22 17.18
C ARG A 679 -18.68 22.96 17.96
N PHE A 680 -19.36 22.75 19.07
CA PHE A 680 -19.21 21.55 19.88
C PHE A 680 -19.72 20.34 19.09
N TYR A 681 -18.98 19.24 19.12
CA TYR A 681 -19.46 17.98 18.55
C TYR A 681 -18.94 16.78 19.34
N VAL A 682 -19.61 15.66 19.14
CA VAL A 682 -19.27 14.39 19.80
C VAL A 682 -18.74 13.36 18.82
N ILE A 683 -17.80 12.53 19.29
CA ILE A 683 -17.29 11.35 18.60
C ILE A 683 -17.78 10.08 19.33
N PRO A 684 -18.41 9.11 18.66
CA PRO A 684 -18.90 7.89 19.30
C PRO A 684 -17.78 6.98 19.80
N LYS A 685 -17.87 6.59 21.07
CA LYS A 685 -17.05 5.56 21.73
C LYS A 685 -17.76 4.21 21.66
N ILE A 686 -17.84 3.63 20.46
CA ILE A 686 -18.57 2.38 20.17
C ILE A 686 -18.06 1.13 20.91
N HIS A 687 -16.89 1.21 21.53
CA HIS A 687 -16.31 0.13 22.34
C HIS A 687 -16.80 0.16 23.80
N LYS A 688 -17.71 1.08 24.15
CA LYS A 688 -18.37 1.14 25.45
C LYS A 688 -19.84 0.71 25.28
N THR A 689 -20.38 0.07 26.31
CA THR A 689 -21.78 -0.40 26.32
C THR A 689 -22.50 0.20 27.54
N PRO A 690 -23.54 1.04 27.36
CA PRO A 690 -24.02 1.60 26.08
C PRO A 690 -22.99 2.52 25.41
N THR A 691 -23.18 2.82 24.12
CA THR A 691 -22.24 3.67 23.35
C THR A 691 -22.13 5.06 23.99
N ALA A 692 -20.92 5.43 24.39
CA ALA A 692 -20.63 6.74 24.99
C ALA A 692 -20.14 7.76 23.93
N ALA A 693 -19.95 9.01 24.34
CA ALA A 693 -19.47 10.10 23.49
C ALA A 693 -18.14 10.68 23.98
N ARG A 694 -17.31 11.19 23.08
CA ARG A 694 -16.13 12.04 23.36
C ARG A 694 -16.46 13.47 22.94
N PRO A 695 -16.43 14.46 23.84
CA PRO A 695 -16.65 15.85 23.45
C PRO A 695 -15.42 16.45 22.77
N ILE A 696 -15.64 17.29 21.76
CA ILE A 696 -14.60 18.02 21.05
C ILE A 696 -15.03 19.47 20.84
N ILE A 697 -14.12 20.40 21.15
CA ILE A 697 -14.28 21.84 20.92
C ILE A 697 -13.16 22.28 19.97
N PRO A 698 -13.40 22.42 18.66
CA PRO A 698 -12.33 22.61 17.68
C PRO A 698 -11.78 24.06 17.66
N CYS A 699 -10.95 24.44 18.63
CA CYS A 699 -10.41 25.79 18.82
C CYS A 699 -9.27 26.21 17.88
N HIS A 700 -9.30 25.82 16.60
CA HIS A 700 -8.20 26.06 15.65
C HIS A 700 -8.21 27.43 14.96
N SER A 701 -9.39 28.06 14.88
CA SER A 701 -9.65 29.35 14.20
C SER A 701 -10.37 30.34 15.11
N VAL A 702 -10.18 30.20 16.43
CA VAL A 702 -10.75 31.11 17.43
C VAL A 702 -9.81 32.28 17.66
N VAL A 703 -10.35 33.40 18.15
CA VAL A 703 -9.62 34.65 18.44
C VAL A 703 -8.32 34.39 19.21
N GLN A 704 -8.38 33.60 20.28
CA GLN A 704 -7.24 33.27 21.14
C GLN A 704 -6.38 32.09 20.64
N GLY A 705 -6.69 31.53 19.47
CA GLY A 705 -5.98 30.39 18.90
C GLY A 705 -4.46 30.62 18.72
N PRO A 706 -4.02 31.81 18.27
CA PRO A 706 -2.60 32.14 18.19
C PRO A 706 -1.86 32.03 19.53
N ALA A 707 -2.46 32.48 20.63
CA ALA A 707 -1.85 32.40 21.98
C ALA A 707 -1.62 30.94 22.42
N GLY A 708 -2.61 30.06 22.24
CA GLY A 708 -2.47 28.63 22.59
C GLY A 708 -1.39 27.92 21.75
N LYS A 709 -1.23 28.29 20.47
CA LYS A 709 -0.17 27.77 19.60
C LYS A 709 1.22 28.28 20.00
N PHE A 710 1.32 29.56 20.38
CA PHE A 710 2.54 30.14 20.93
C PHE A 710 2.98 29.37 22.18
N VAL A 711 2.07 29.17 23.14
CA VAL A 711 2.33 28.38 24.36
C VAL A 711 2.82 26.98 24.02
N SER A 712 2.09 26.25 23.15
CA SER A 712 2.48 24.89 22.75
C SER A 712 3.89 24.82 22.16
N LYS A 713 4.23 25.79 21.30
CA LYS A 713 5.55 25.88 20.69
C LYS A 713 6.66 26.14 21.71
N MET A 714 6.43 27.04 22.67
CA MET A 714 7.40 27.32 23.74
C MET A 714 7.61 26.11 24.66
N LEU A 715 6.59 25.29 24.87
CA LEU A 715 6.67 24.10 25.72
C LEU A 715 7.27 22.88 25.04
N ARG A 716 7.37 22.85 23.70
CA ARG A 716 7.93 21.71 22.95
C ARG A 716 9.29 21.21 23.49
N PRO A 717 10.34 22.05 23.66
CA PRO A 717 11.63 21.57 24.18
C PRO A 717 11.56 21.06 25.63
N VAL A 718 10.68 21.65 26.44
CA VAL A 718 10.44 21.23 27.84
C VAL A 718 9.81 19.84 27.87
N ILE A 719 8.85 19.58 27.00
CA ILE A 719 8.17 18.28 26.89
C ILE A 719 9.12 17.22 26.33
N GLU A 720 9.87 17.53 25.28
CA GLU A 720 10.85 16.62 24.67
C GLU A 720 11.88 16.11 25.70
N SER A 721 12.30 16.96 26.63
CA SER A 721 13.27 16.64 27.69
C SER A 721 12.67 16.03 28.96
N ALA A 722 11.34 15.96 29.10
CA ALA A 722 10.70 15.48 30.31
C ALA A 722 10.90 13.96 30.52
N PRO A 723 11.29 13.50 31.72
CA PRO A 723 11.78 12.13 31.93
C PRO A 723 10.67 11.07 31.84
N PHE A 724 9.47 11.37 32.32
CA PHE A 724 8.38 10.40 32.42
C PHE A 724 7.47 10.38 31.18
N ILE A 725 7.65 11.31 30.23
CA ILE A 725 6.82 11.38 29.03
C ILE A 725 7.30 10.33 28.01
N ILE A 726 6.34 9.56 27.50
CA ILE A 726 6.50 8.72 26.32
C ILE A 726 6.06 9.54 25.12
N HIS A 727 6.94 9.76 24.14
CA HIS A 727 6.63 10.60 22.96
C HIS A 727 5.89 9.86 21.85
N GLY A 728 5.69 8.56 22.04
CA GLY A 728 4.96 7.69 21.14
C GLY A 728 5.48 6.27 21.21
N THR A 729 4.85 5.37 20.46
CA THR A 729 5.16 3.95 20.56
C THR A 729 6.58 3.61 20.11
N LYS A 730 7.16 4.36 19.16
CA LYS A 730 8.57 4.18 18.76
C LYS A 730 9.54 4.54 19.88
N ASP A 731 9.28 5.64 20.60
CA ASP A 731 10.06 6.04 21.78
C ASP A 731 9.96 4.97 22.88
N LEU A 732 8.75 4.47 23.15
CA LEU A 732 8.55 3.35 24.07
C LEU A 732 9.34 2.11 23.64
N SER A 733 9.27 1.68 22.37
CA SER A 733 10.04 0.52 21.88
C SER A 733 11.55 0.73 22.06
N LEU A 734 12.07 1.95 21.85
CA LEU A 734 13.48 2.27 22.07
C LEU A 734 13.85 2.19 23.55
N LYS A 735 13.02 2.76 24.44
CA LYS A 735 13.20 2.70 25.89
C LYS A 735 13.18 1.24 26.38
N LEU A 736 12.18 0.46 25.99
CA LEU A 736 12.06 -0.96 26.37
C LEU A 736 13.21 -1.81 25.83
N ASN A 737 13.69 -1.55 24.60
CA ASN A 737 14.82 -2.29 24.01
C ASN A 737 16.17 -2.04 24.72
N LYS A 738 16.29 -0.94 25.46
CA LYS A 738 17.46 -0.64 26.29
C LYS A 738 17.40 -1.30 27.67
N LEU A 739 16.24 -1.82 28.07
CA LEU A 739 16.05 -2.45 29.38
C LEU A 739 16.51 -3.91 29.35
N SER A 740 17.33 -4.29 30.33
CA SER A 740 17.65 -5.68 30.65
C SER A 740 17.25 -5.93 32.10
N LEU A 741 16.06 -6.52 32.29
CA LEU A 741 15.46 -6.70 33.60
C LEU A 741 15.26 -8.20 33.89
N PRO A 742 15.78 -8.73 35.02
CA PRO A 742 15.47 -10.10 35.42
C PRO A 742 14.00 -10.23 35.79
N TYR A 743 13.38 -11.38 35.48
CA TYR A 743 11.97 -11.61 35.86
C TYR A 743 11.75 -11.68 37.36
N VAL A 744 12.79 -12.05 38.11
CA VAL A 744 12.75 -12.28 39.55
C VAL A 744 13.92 -11.54 40.19
N LYS A 745 13.66 -10.89 41.31
CA LYS A 745 14.64 -10.18 42.14
C LYS A 745 14.50 -10.70 43.56
N LEU A 746 15.61 -11.08 44.18
CA LEU A 746 15.66 -11.37 45.61
C LEU A 746 16.09 -10.08 46.32
N ASP A 747 15.28 -9.63 47.28
CA ASP A 747 15.53 -8.40 48.01
C ASP A 747 15.25 -8.65 49.50
N ASN A 748 16.28 -8.53 50.34
CA ASN A 748 16.22 -8.84 51.77
C ASN A 748 15.61 -10.22 52.09
N GLY A 749 15.91 -11.24 51.29
CA GLY A 749 15.37 -12.60 51.44
C GLY A 749 13.92 -12.78 50.93
N VAL A 750 13.28 -11.71 50.43
CA VAL A 750 11.93 -11.75 49.84
C VAL A 750 12.02 -11.89 48.33
N LEU A 751 11.33 -12.89 47.79
CA LEU A 751 11.26 -13.15 46.35
C LEU A 751 10.23 -12.23 45.69
N LYS A 752 10.68 -11.28 44.86
CA LYS A 752 9.84 -10.39 44.07
C LYS A 752 9.86 -10.79 42.59
N ARG A 753 8.72 -10.69 41.92
CA ARG A 753 8.57 -10.91 40.47
C ARG A 753 8.27 -9.60 39.78
N LEU A 754 8.64 -9.50 38.50
CA LEU A 754 8.32 -8.36 37.68
C LEU A 754 6.87 -8.45 37.19
N TYR A 755 6.12 -7.38 37.41
CA TYR A 755 4.75 -7.19 36.94
C TYR A 755 4.69 -6.04 35.94
N ILE A 756 3.88 -6.20 34.91
CA ILE A 756 3.53 -5.11 33.99
C ILE A 756 2.28 -4.45 34.56
N VAL A 757 2.40 -3.19 34.95
CA VAL A 757 1.33 -2.41 35.54
C VAL A 757 0.90 -1.33 34.56
N SER A 758 -0.39 -1.26 34.26
CA SER A 758 -0.98 -0.22 33.42
C SER A 758 -1.90 0.64 34.27
N GLY A 759 -1.79 1.96 34.10
CA GLY A 759 -2.69 2.93 34.69
C GLY A 759 -3.39 3.80 33.64
N ASP A 760 -4.53 4.39 34.02
CA ASP A 760 -5.30 5.33 33.22
C ASP A 760 -5.78 6.49 34.09
N VAL A 761 -5.54 7.73 33.65
CA VAL A 761 -6.05 8.93 34.30
C VAL A 761 -7.47 9.21 33.81
N VAL A 762 -8.45 8.96 34.67
CA VAL A 762 -9.87 9.02 34.32
C VAL A 762 -10.27 10.45 33.96
N ALA A 763 -10.71 10.65 32.72
CA ALA A 763 -11.15 11.94 32.20
C ALA A 763 -10.16 13.07 32.48
N PHE A 764 -8.88 12.85 32.11
CA PHE A 764 -7.77 13.71 32.51
C PHE A 764 -8.02 15.21 32.25
N TYR A 765 -8.31 15.61 31.02
CA TYR A 765 -8.42 17.02 30.63
C TYR A 765 -9.50 17.79 31.43
N PRO A 766 -10.76 17.32 31.55
CA PRO A 766 -11.78 17.94 32.40
C PRO A 766 -11.42 18.11 33.88
N ASN A 767 -10.52 17.25 34.39
CA ASN A 767 -10.16 17.21 35.81
C ASN A 767 -8.86 17.97 36.13
N VAL A 768 -8.11 18.43 35.12
CA VAL A 768 -6.89 19.22 35.35
C VAL A 768 -7.25 20.57 35.99
N ASN A 769 -6.58 20.88 37.10
CA ASN A 769 -6.61 22.18 37.72
C ASN A 769 -5.81 23.18 36.86
N VAL A 770 -6.53 24.02 36.10
CA VAL A 770 -5.93 24.92 35.09
C VAL A 770 -4.93 25.92 35.69
N PRO A 771 -5.23 26.64 36.79
CA PRO A 771 -4.25 27.53 37.43
C PRO A 771 -2.95 26.80 37.82
N LEU A 772 -3.07 25.63 38.46
CA LEU A 772 -1.89 24.85 38.82
C LEU A 772 -1.12 24.37 37.57
N ALA A 773 -1.81 23.97 36.51
CA ALA A 773 -1.17 23.57 35.25
C ALA A 773 -0.40 24.74 34.59
N HIS A 774 -0.94 25.96 34.66
CA HIS A 774 -0.25 27.18 34.20
C HIS A 774 1.03 27.43 35.02
N ASP A 775 0.96 27.34 36.35
CA ASP A 775 2.12 27.49 37.22
C ASP A 775 3.19 26.42 36.96
N CYS A 776 2.78 25.16 36.79
CA CYS A 776 3.67 24.07 36.41
C CYS A 776 4.40 24.34 35.09
N ALA A 777 3.66 24.80 34.06
CA ALA A 777 4.22 25.10 32.75
C ALA A 777 5.19 26.28 32.79
N LEU A 778 4.84 27.34 33.51
CA LEU A 778 5.68 28.52 33.69
C LEU A 778 6.98 28.17 34.42
N ALA A 779 6.90 27.41 35.52
CA ALA A 779 8.06 26.95 36.26
C ALA A 779 8.99 26.06 35.42
N ALA A 780 8.41 25.14 34.63
CA ALA A 780 9.17 24.25 33.78
C ALA A 780 9.88 25.01 32.64
N LEU A 781 9.21 25.99 32.02
CA LEU A 781 9.81 26.83 30.99
C LEU A 781 10.90 27.76 31.55
N ALA A 782 10.68 28.35 32.73
CA ALA A 782 11.68 29.18 33.40
C ALA A 782 12.94 28.39 33.75
N HIS A 783 12.78 27.16 34.26
CA HIS A 783 13.89 26.25 34.49
C HIS A 783 14.62 25.92 33.18
N TRP A 784 13.89 25.62 32.10
CA TRP A 784 14.52 25.36 30.80
C TRP A 784 15.35 26.54 30.30
N PHE A 785 14.84 27.77 30.41
CA PHE A 785 15.59 28.99 30.07
C PHE A 785 16.84 29.17 30.95
N SER A 786 16.76 28.84 32.24
CA SER A 786 17.93 28.94 33.14
C SER A 786 19.09 28.00 32.78
N LEU A 787 18.83 26.99 31.94
CA LEU A 787 19.82 26.06 31.41
C LEU A 787 20.37 26.46 30.03
N GLN A 788 19.87 27.55 29.42
CA GLN A 788 20.33 28.00 28.10
C GLN A 788 21.37 29.11 28.25
N ASP A 789 22.60 28.87 27.78
CA ASP A 789 23.70 29.84 27.85
C ASP A 789 23.58 30.99 26.83
N ASN A 790 22.74 30.84 25.81
CA ASN A 790 22.62 31.75 24.67
C ASN A 790 21.43 32.73 24.76
N ILE A 791 20.70 32.75 25.87
CA ILE A 791 19.53 33.62 26.08
C ILE A 791 19.80 34.52 27.29
N SER A 792 19.73 35.84 27.10
CA SER A 792 19.91 36.78 28.21
C SER A 792 18.76 36.69 29.22
N VAL A 793 19.04 37.03 30.48
CA VAL A 793 18.04 37.01 31.57
C VAL A 793 16.85 37.92 31.25
N ASP A 794 17.10 39.12 30.69
CA ASP A 794 16.05 40.07 30.32
C ASP A 794 15.13 39.49 29.23
N LYS A 795 15.72 38.89 28.18
CA LYS A 795 14.97 38.27 27.09
C LYS A 795 14.16 37.07 27.60
N ALA A 796 14.74 36.24 28.45
CA ALA A 796 14.02 35.13 29.09
C ALA A 796 12.83 35.64 29.93
N SER A 797 13.02 36.71 30.70
CA SER A 797 11.95 37.35 31.48
C SER A 797 10.81 37.85 30.59
N GLU A 798 11.14 38.47 29.45
CA GLU A 798 10.17 38.92 28.46
C GLU A 798 9.39 37.76 27.84
N TYR A 799 10.06 36.69 27.42
CA TYR A 799 9.38 35.48 26.95
C TYR A 799 8.47 34.86 28.01
N LEU A 800 8.92 34.80 29.27
CA LEU A 800 8.13 34.23 30.37
C LEU A 800 6.90 35.08 30.69
N HIS A 801 7.00 36.41 30.64
CA HIS A 801 5.86 37.29 30.80
C HIS A 801 4.85 37.08 29.66
N LEU A 802 5.30 37.15 28.41
CA LEU A 802 4.43 36.91 27.25
C LEU A 802 3.75 35.54 27.29
N PHE A 803 4.50 34.51 27.71
CA PHE A 803 4.00 33.15 27.86
C PHE A 803 2.89 33.06 28.92
N ARG A 804 3.05 33.72 30.07
CA ARG A 804 2.02 33.78 31.12
C ARG A 804 0.73 34.44 30.65
N GLU A 805 0.84 35.55 29.93
CA GLU A 805 -0.34 36.25 29.38
C GLU A 805 -1.02 35.39 28.29
N CYS A 806 -0.23 34.70 27.44
CA CYS A 806 -0.77 33.78 26.44
C CYS A 806 -1.47 32.56 27.05
N LEU A 807 -0.99 32.02 28.17
CA LEU A 807 -1.66 30.93 28.90
C LEU A 807 -3.07 31.33 29.32
N SER A 808 -3.20 32.49 29.97
CA SER A 808 -4.48 33.03 30.43
C SER A 808 -5.41 33.30 29.24
N ALA A 809 -4.90 33.96 28.19
CA ALA A 809 -5.67 34.26 26.99
C ALA A 809 -6.24 32.99 26.29
N ALA A 810 -5.44 31.92 26.25
CA ALA A 810 -5.77 30.67 25.58
C ALA A 810 -6.87 29.87 26.30
N ASP A 811 -6.77 29.73 27.62
CA ASP A 811 -7.64 28.81 28.40
C ASP A 811 -8.79 29.51 29.14
N ASP A 812 -8.76 30.82 29.34
CA ASP A 812 -9.85 31.53 30.04
C ASP A 812 -11.07 31.74 29.15
N ASN A 813 -12.26 31.74 29.75
CA ASN A 813 -13.54 32.08 29.09
C ASN A 813 -13.73 31.34 27.74
N LEU A 814 -13.44 30.05 27.72
CA LEU A 814 -13.58 29.22 26.52
C LEU A 814 -15.05 29.05 26.14
N LEU A 815 -15.40 29.60 24.98
CA LEU A 815 -16.73 29.56 24.40
C LEU A 815 -16.87 28.41 23.40
N CYS A 816 -18.05 27.82 23.33
CA CYS A 816 -18.47 26.93 22.25
C CYS A 816 -19.95 27.12 21.96
N GLN A 817 -20.40 26.61 20.81
CA GLN A 817 -21.81 26.67 20.42
C GLN A 817 -22.34 25.31 19.95
N PHE A 818 -23.61 25.06 20.21
CA PHE A 818 -24.34 23.91 19.72
C PHE A 818 -25.83 24.25 19.59
N ASP A 819 -26.45 23.84 18.48
CA ASP A 819 -27.89 24.01 18.23
C ASP A 819 -28.41 25.44 18.49
N GLY A 820 -27.69 26.44 17.97
CA GLY A 820 -28.03 27.87 18.12
C GLY A 820 -27.82 28.45 19.53
N LYS A 821 -27.34 27.67 20.49
CA LYS A 821 -27.02 28.09 21.86
C LYS A 821 -25.53 28.22 22.09
N TYR A 822 -25.14 29.06 23.05
CA TYR A 822 -23.76 29.33 23.42
C TYR A 822 -23.46 28.83 24.82
N PHE A 823 -22.26 28.30 25.02
CA PHE A 823 -21.83 27.72 26.28
C PHE A 823 -20.41 28.17 26.60
N LYS A 824 -20.14 28.41 27.88
CA LYS A 824 -18.79 28.61 28.43
C LYS A 824 -18.36 27.39 29.24
N GLN A 825 -17.15 26.91 29.01
CA GLN A 825 -16.54 25.87 29.83
C GLN A 825 -16.12 26.45 31.20
N LYS A 826 -16.42 25.73 32.29
CA LYS A 826 -16.18 26.16 33.68
C LYS A 826 -14.91 25.60 34.30
N ARG A 827 -14.53 24.36 33.95
CA ARG A 827 -13.38 23.67 34.55
C ARG A 827 -12.64 22.79 33.55
N GLY A 828 -11.40 22.46 33.91
CA GLY A 828 -10.53 21.60 33.11
C GLY A 828 -10.00 22.26 31.84
N LEU A 829 -9.12 21.55 31.17
CA LEU A 829 -8.58 21.94 29.87
C LEU A 829 -9.58 21.59 28.75
N ALA A 830 -9.74 22.46 27.76
CA ALA A 830 -10.59 22.16 26.60
C ALA A 830 -9.93 21.17 25.64
N MET A 831 -10.70 20.18 25.21
CA MET A 831 -10.29 19.22 24.17
C MET A 831 -10.33 19.86 22.77
N GLY A 832 -9.35 20.70 22.49
CA GLY A 832 -9.08 21.29 21.18
C GLY A 832 -8.35 22.62 21.18
N VAL A 833 -8.00 23.16 22.36
CA VAL A 833 -6.99 24.23 22.48
C VAL A 833 -5.61 23.62 22.26
N ALA A 834 -4.75 24.31 21.51
CA ALA A 834 -3.47 23.78 21.05
C ALA A 834 -2.51 23.41 22.20
N SER A 835 -2.50 24.19 23.28
CA SER A 835 -1.64 23.99 24.46
C SER A 835 -2.16 22.96 25.46
N SER A 836 -3.43 22.55 25.39
CA SER A 836 -4.01 21.66 26.42
C SER A 836 -3.28 20.31 26.57
N PRO A 837 -2.86 19.61 25.49
CA PRO A 837 -2.08 18.37 25.65
C PRO A 837 -0.74 18.59 26.36
N ASP A 838 -0.09 19.72 26.10
CA ASP A 838 1.20 20.10 26.67
C ASP A 838 1.06 20.40 28.17
N LEU A 839 0.02 21.15 28.53
CA LEU A 839 -0.32 21.46 29.92
C LEU A 839 -0.68 20.19 30.71
N ALA A 840 -1.50 19.30 30.16
CA ALA A 840 -1.84 18.03 30.81
C ALA A 840 -0.58 17.17 31.05
N ASN A 841 0.34 17.14 30.08
CA ASN A 841 1.59 16.42 30.22
C ASN A 841 2.46 16.97 31.35
N LEU A 842 2.68 18.28 31.40
CA LEU A 842 3.50 18.92 32.43
C LEU A 842 2.84 18.87 33.81
N TYR A 843 1.51 18.93 33.87
CA TYR A 843 0.74 18.69 35.09
C TYR A 843 1.02 17.30 35.67
N GLY A 844 1.00 16.26 34.83
CA GLY A 844 1.39 14.91 35.24
C GLY A 844 2.85 14.83 35.69
N VAL A 845 3.79 15.40 34.91
CA VAL A 845 5.23 15.40 35.24
C VAL A 845 5.51 16.06 36.58
N TRP A 846 4.79 17.16 36.90
CA TRP A 846 4.93 17.87 38.16
C TRP A 846 4.65 17.00 39.38
N HIS A 847 3.60 16.17 39.32
CA HIS A 847 3.26 15.20 40.36
C HIS A 847 4.22 14.00 40.35
N GLU A 848 4.59 13.52 39.18
CA GLU A 848 5.49 12.37 39.01
C GLU A 848 6.89 12.65 39.60
N LEU A 849 7.44 13.85 39.38
CA LEU A 849 8.74 14.26 39.96
C LEU A 849 8.73 14.32 41.50
N ARG A 850 7.56 14.48 42.11
CA ARG A 850 7.37 14.52 43.58
C ARG A 850 7.03 13.16 44.17
N SER A 851 6.82 12.14 43.33
CA SER A 851 6.54 10.80 43.80
C SER A 851 7.83 10.12 44.26
N GLU A 852 7.97 9.93 45.57
CA GLU A 852 9.09 9.16 46.14
C GLU A 852 9.05 7.68 45.72
N VAL A 853 7.86 7.14 45.44
CA VAL A 853 7.70 5.76 44.99
C VAL A 853 8.37 5.54 43.63
N LEU A 854 8.37 6.53 42.74
CA LEU A 854 9.04 6.41 41.42
C LEU A 854 10.56 6.38 41.53
N LYS A 855 11.14 6.74 42.69
CA LYS A 855 12.58 6.61 42.98
C LYS A 855 12.92 5.24 43.58
N SER A 856 11.91 4.42 43.91
CA SER A 856 12.11 3.10 44.51
C SER A 856 12.81 2.15 43.53
N PRO A 857 13.78 1.33 43.98
CA PRO A 857 14.43 0.31 43.15
C PRO A 857 13.49 -0.85 42.77
N ASP A 858 12.27 -0.87 43.31
CA ASP A 858 11.22 -1.82 42.91
C ASP A 858 10.44 -1.33 41.68
N VAL A 859 10.47 -0.03 41.35
CA VAL A 859 9.88 0.51 40.12
C VAL A 859 10.99 0.54 39.06
N ALA A 860 11.10 -0.53 38.28
CA ALA A 860 12.18 -0.71 37.30
C ALA A 860 12.02 0.16 36.05
N PHE A 861 10.78 0.55 35.74
CA PHE A 861 10.45 1.46 34.66
C PHE A 861 9.13 2.16 34.98
N TYR A 862 9.02 3.43 34.64
CA TYR A 862 7.78 4.19 34.66
C TYR A 862 7.76 5.16 33.47
N GLY A 863 6.63 5.25 32.79
CA GLY A 863 6.39 6.25 31.76
C GLY A 863 4.92 6.42 31.44
N ARG A 864 4.56 7.62 31.00
CA ARG A 864 3.18 8.02 30.71
C ARG A 864 3.07 8.59 29.30
N TYR A 865 2.05 8.16 28.57
CA TYR A 865 1.62 8.72 27.30
C TYR A 865 0.28 9.42 27.52
N ILE A 866 0.30 10.74 27.75
CA ILE A 866 -0.89 11.53 28.11
C ILE A 866 -1.60 10.95 29.35
N ASP A 867 -2.70 10.22 29.18
CA ASP A 867 -3.54 9.58 30.20
C ASP A 867 -3.15 8.13 30.49
N ASP A 868 -2.50 7.44 29.54
CA ASP A 868 -2.08 6.05 29.67
C ASP A 868 -0.71 5.95 30.39
N VAL A 869 -0.65 5.22 31.50
CA VAL A 869 0.58 4.98 32.30
C VAL A 869 1.04 3.53 32.16
N LEU A 870 2.36 3.34 32.03
CA LEU A 870 3.02 2.04 32.06
C LEU A 870 4.12 2.03 33.12
N ALA A 871 4.12 1.00 33.96
CA ALA A 871 5.19 0.73 34.88
C ALA A 871 5.59 -0.76 34.90
N LEU A 872 6.87 -1.03 35.15
CA LEU A 872 7.39 -2.36 35.42
C LEU A 872 7.82 -2.42 36.88
N VAL A 873 7.14 -3.24 37.68
CA VAL A 873 7.26 -3.21 39.14
C VAL A 873 7.64 -4.59 39.69
N TYR A 874 8.68 -4.64 40.52
CA TYR A 874 9.01 -5.81 41.32
C TYR A 874 8.13 -5.86 42.57
N ALA A 875 7.32 -6.90 42.69
CA ALA A 875 6.46 -7.08 43.87
C ALA A 875 6.30 -8.57 44.21
N THR A 876 5.73 -8.87 45.38
CA THR A 876 5.38 -10.25 45.75
C THR A 876 4.06 -10.73 45.13
N SER A 877 3.16 -9.81 44.77
CA SER A 877 1.86 -10.10 44.13
C SER A 877 1.43 -8.96 43.19
N GLU A 878 0.45 -9.22 42.32
CA GLU A 878 -0.17 -8.20 41.45
C GLU A 878 -0.79 -7.07 42.27
N THR A 879 -1.50 -7.41 43.34
CA THR A 879 -2.12 -6.44 44.25
C THR A 879 -1.08 -5.53 44.89
N ASN A 880 0.06 -6.08 45.30
CA ASN A 880 1.14 -5.28 45.91
C ASN A 880 1.79 -4.35 44.88
N ALA A 881 1.98 -4.80 43.63
CA ALA A 881 2.47 -3.95 42.55
C ALA A 881 1.52 -2.77 42.28
N VAL A 882 0.21 -3.02 42.27
CA VAL A 882 -0.81 -1.98 42.09
C VAL A 882 -0.86 -1.02 43.28
N ASN A 883 -0.87 -1.53 44.51
CA ASN A 883 -0.97 -0.70 45.71
C ASN A 883 0.23 0.24 45.83
N LEU A 884 1.45 -0.25 45.51
CA LEU A 884 2.66 0.57 45.49
C LEU A 884 2.46 1.83 44.63
N LEU A 885 1.97 1.68 43.40
CA LEU A 885 1.74 2.83 42.51
C LEU A 885 0.52 3.65 42.90
N ARG A 886 -0.56 3.02 43.39
CA ARG A 886 -1.78 3.75 43.82
C ARG A 886 -1.51 4.69 44.99
N GLU A 887 -0.69 4.26 45.95
CA GLU A 887 -0.31 5.06 47.11
C GLU A 887 0.76 6.09 46.75
N GLY A 888 1.66 5.74 45.82
CA GLY A 888 2.81 6.55 45.45
C GLY A 888 2.60 7.61 44.37
N VAL A 889 1.70 7.37 43.42
CA VAL A 889 1.49 8.21 42.24
C VAL A 889 0.06 8.75 42.26
N GLN A 890 -0.07 10.01 42.67
CA GLN A 890 -1.34 10.70 42.78
C GLN A 890 -1.27 12.05 42.08
N PHE A 891 -2.29 12.34 41.28
CA PHE A 891 -2.44 13.64 40.62
C PHE A 891 -3.57 14.38 41.33
N THR A 892 -3.31 15.62 41.75
CA THR A 892 -4.34 16.45 42.37
C THR A 892 -5.58 16.55 41.47
N ASP A 893 -6.78 16.51 42.05
CA ASP A 893 -8.08 16.60 41.37
C ASP A 893 -8.36 15.50 40.31
N CYS A 894 -7.45 14.54 40.11
CA CYS A 894 -7.54 13.48 39.11
C CYS A 894 -7.60 12.10 39.76
N THR A 895 -8.32 11.16 39.13
CA THR A 895 -8.38 9.76 39.58
C THR A 895 -7.56 8.87 38.67
N LEU A 896 -6.64 8.08 39.25
CA LEU A 896 -5.88 7.07 38.53
C LEU A 896 -6.44 5.67 38.81
N THR A 897 -6.74 4.94 37.74
CA THR A 897 -7.07 3.51 37.83
C THR A 897 -5.86 2.67 37.44
N TRP A 898 -5.73 1.49 38.04
CA TRP A 898 -4.55 0.65 37.90
C TRP A 898 -4.91 -0.82 37.71
N SER A 899 -4.14 -1.51 36.88
CA SER A 899 -4.22 -2.96 36.67
C SER A 899 -2.81 -3.53 36.52
N ALA A 900 -2.57 -4.75 37.02
CA ALA A 900 -1.28 -5.43 36.90
C ALA A 900 -1.45 -6.83 36.34
N SER A 901 -0.42 -7.30 35.65
CA SER A 901 -0.36 -8.65 35.09
C SER A 901 1.09 -9.13 35.03
N ASN A 902 1.32 -10.41 35.35
CA ASN A 902 2.61 -11.07 35.13
C ASN A 902 2.69 -11.89 33.84
N GLN A 903 1.69 -11.81 32.97
CA GLN A 903 1.63 -12.57 31.71
C GLN A 903 1.78 -11.65 30.52
N PHE A 904 0.80 -10.77 30.34
CA PHE A 904 0.76 -9.78 29.28
C PHE A 904 -0.12 -8.59 29.66
N MET A 905 0.15 -7.44 29.04
CA MET A 905 -0.64 -6.22 29.19
C MET A 905 -0.65 -5.44 27.85
N PRO A 906 -1.83 -5.09 27.31
CA PRO A 906 -1.93 -4.11 26.24
C PRO A 906 -1.53 -2.71 26.72
N PHE A 907 -0.70 -2.01 25.96
CA PHE A 907 -0.35 -0.61 26.20
C PHE A 907 -0.10 0.09 24.86
N LEU A 908 -0.77 1.22 24.61
CA LEU A 908 -0.80 1.91 23.31
C LEU A 908 -1.16 0.94 22.16
N ASP A 909 -0.26 0.82 21.18
CA ASP A 909 -0.37 -0.03 19.99
C ASP A 909 0.30 -1.41 20.16
N MET A 910 0.66 -1.80 21.39
CA MET A 910 1.47 -3.00 21.68
C MET A 910 0.83 -3.87 22.76
N THR A 911 1.17 -5.16 22.74
CA THR A 911 0.99 -6.07 23.88
C THR A 911 2.36 -6.41 24.41
N LEU A 912 2.65 -5.99 25.64
CA LEU A 912 3.85 -6.39 26.37
C LEU A 912 3.57 -7.75 27.00
N TYR A 913 4.54 -8.66 26.99
CA TYR A 913 4.40 -9.99 27.56
C TYR A 913 5.75 -10.58 27.97
N PHE A 914 5.74 -11.61 28.79
CA PHE A 914 6.94 -12.38 29.12
C PHE A 914 7.05 -13.63 28.24
N ASP A 915 8.19 -13.81 27.57
CA ASP A 915 8.44 -15.01 26.75
C ASP A 915 8.69 -16.26 27.62
N LYS A 916 8.92 -17.42 26.97
CA LYS A 916 9.24 -18.69 27.66
C LYS A 916 10.51 -18.58 28.50
N SER A 917 11.45 -17.72 28.11
CA SER A 917 12.68 -17.42 28.84
C SER A 917 12.50 -16.32 29.90
N LYS A 918 11.25 -15.91 30.16
CA LYS A 918 10.86 -14.88 31.13
C LYS A 918 11.48 -13.50 30.85
N ARG A 919 11.78 -13.18 29.61
CA ARG A 919 12.18 -11.83 29.20
C ARG A 919 10.98 -11.03 28.73
N LEU A 920 10.99 -9.73 29.00
CA LEU A 920 9.99 -8.80 28.49
C LEU A 920 10.13 -8.71 26.96
N GLN A 921 9.03 -8.97 26.27
CA GLN A 921 8.87 -8.85 24.82
C GLN A 921 7.62 -8.03 24.51
N TRP A 922 7.47 -7.63 23.26
CA TRP A 922 6.29 -6.91 22.80
C TRP A 922 5.96 -7.24 21.35
N LYS A 923 4.67 -7.16 21.04
CA LYS A 923 4.14 -7.37 19.69
C LYS A 923 2.98 -6.41 19.38
N PRO A 924 2.61 -6.20 18.11
CA PRO A 924 1.52 -5.31 17.76
C PRO A 924 0.19 -5.74 18.41
N TYR A 925 -0.52 -4.78 19.00
CA TYR A 925 -1.86 -5.01 19.56
C TYR A 925 -2.95 -4.55 18.58
N ARG A 926 -4.04 -5.31 18.54
CA ARG A 926 -5.22 -5.01 17.73
C ARG A 926 -6.40 -4.75 18.64
N LYS A 927 -6.94 -3.55 18.55
CA LYS A 927 -8.16 -3.21 19.28
C LYS A 927 -9.33 -4.01 18.69
N PRO A 928 -10.17 -4.64 19.54
CA PRO A 928 -11.42 -5.23 19.10
C PRO A 928 -12.27 -4.19 18.34
N LEU A 929 -13.15 -4.64 17.45
CA LEU A 929 -14.06 -3.81 16.64
C LEU A 929 -13.41 -2.90 15.58
N ASN A 930 -12.09 -2.98 15.37
CA ASN A 930 -11.44 -2.20 14.31
C ASN A 930 -11.79 -2.75 12.92
N HIS A 931 -12.40 -1.93 12.06
CA HIS A 931 -12.72 -2.30 10.67
C HIS A 931 -11.52 -2.25 9.71
N PHE A 932 -10.34 -1.89 10.21
CA PHE A 932 -9.10 -1.78 9.46
C PHE A 932 -9.25 -0.99 8.16
N GLU A 933 -9.95 0.16 8.22
CA GLU A 933 -10.21 1.04 7.07
C GLU A 933 -8.90 1.63 6.50
N ARG A 934 -8.21 0.82 5.70
CA ARG A 934 -7.11 1.23 4.83
C ARG A 934 -7.70 1.75 3.52
N ILE A 935 -6.92 2.54 2.77
CA ILE A 935 -7.34 3.01 1.45
C ILE A 935 -7.76 1.79 0.63
N PRO A 936 -8.98 1.70 0.09
CA PRO A 936 -9.38 0.55 -0.73
C PRO A 936 -8.77 0.64 -2.13
N TRP A 937 -8.61 -0.50 -2.80
CA TRP A 937 -7.98 -0.55 -4.13
C TRP A 937 -8.70 0.30 -5.18
N ILE A 938 -10.03 0.39 -5.08
CA ILE A 938 -10.89 1.21 -5.95
C ILE A 938 -10.75 2.73 -5.74
N SER A 939 -10.02 3.16 -4.70
CA SER A 939 -9.81 4.59 -4.41
C SER A 939 -8.95 5.25 -5.49
N SER A 940 -9.19 6.53 -5.78
CA SER A 940 -8.50 7.25 -6.86
C SER A 940 -7.07 7.68 -6.51
N HIS A 941 -6.55 7.23 -5.36
CA HIS A 941 -5.19 7.50 -4.94
C HIS A 941 -4.18 6.92 -5.95
N PRO A 942 -3.09 7.65 -6.26
CA PRO A 942 -2.03 7.12 -7.09
C PRO A 942 -1.38 5.86 -6.48
N LEU A 943 -0.84 4.99 -7.35
CA LEU A 943 -0.25 3.71 -6.93
C LEU A 943 0.88 3.89 -5.91
N TYR A 944 1.69 4.94 -6.03
CA TYR A 944 2.78 5.21 -5.10
C TYR A 944 2.28 5.56 -3.69
N VAL A 945 1.10 6.18 -3.56
CA VAL A 945 0.47 6.46 -2.26
C VAL A 945 -0.04 5.16 -1.66
N LYS A 946 -0.79 4.37 -2.43
CA LYS A 946 -1.27 3.04 -2.02
C LYS A 946 -0.14 2.11 -1.59
N LYS A 947 0.99 2.13 -2.31
CA LYS A 947 2.22 1.40 -1.94
C LYS A 947 2.85 1.98 -0.68
N GLY A 948 2.92 3.32 -0.58
CA GLY A 948 3.46 4.03 0.57
C GLY A 948 2.71 3.71 1.87
N THR A 949 1.38 3.65 1.85
CA THR A 949 0.59 3.28 3.04
C THR A 949 0.84 1.84 3.47
N PHE A 950 0.99 0.91 2.52
CA PHE A 950 1.32 -0.49 2.83
C PHE A 950 2.70 -0.60 3.47
N ILE A 951 3.71 0.05 2.88
CA ILE A 951 5.09 0.06 3.39
C ILE A 951 5.19 0.75 4.76
N GLY A 952 4.41 1.81 4.98
CA GLY A 952 4.29 2.49 6.27
C GLY A 952 3.80 1.55 7.36
N GLU A 953 2.79 0.73 7.07
CA GLU A 953 2.30 -0.29 8.02
C GLU A 953 3.35 -1.37 8.30
N LEU A 954 4.11 -1.84 7.30
CA LEU A 954 5.22 -2.78 7.56
C LEU A 954 6.27 -2.16 8.47
N SER A 955 6.59 -0.88 8.27
CA SER A 955 7.54 -0.16 9.13
C SER A 955 7.00 -0.05 10.56
N ARG A 956 5.70 0.26 10.70
CA ARG A 956 5.01 0.28 12.00
C ARG A 956 5.06 -1.09 12.68
N MET A 957 4.69 -2.17 11.98
CA MET A 957 4.71 -3.54 12.53
C MET A 957 6.10 -3.94 13.00
N ALA A 958 7.15 -3.54 12.26
CA ALA A 958 8.53 -3.78 12.68
C ALA A 958 8.82 -3.07 14.01
N THR A 959 8.56 -1.77 14.11
CA THR A 959 8.78 -1.01 15.36
C THR A 959 7.97 -1.56 16.54
N LEU A 960 6.77 -2.10 16.28
CA LEU A 960 5.87 -2.67 17.27
C LEU A 960 6.20 -4.12 17.67
N SER A 961 7.27 -4.71 17.13
CA SER A 961 7.65 -6.11 17.39
C SER A 961 9.08 -6.19 17.94
N SER A 962 9.26 -6.88 19.07
CA SER A 962 10.59 -7.19 19.62
C SER A 962 11.21 -8.42 18.96
N GLN A 963 10.37 -9.38 18.56
CA GLN A 963 10.78 -10.63 17.91
C GLN A 963 10.40 -10.66 16.43
N PHE A 964 11.25 -11.31 15.64
CA PHE A 964 11.05 -11.41 14.19
C PHE A 964 9.84 -12.27 13.83
N ASP A 965 9.56 -13.33 14.60
CA ASP A 965 8.41 -14.20 14.36
C ASP A 965 7.08 -13.42 14.52
N ASP A 966 6.96 -12.58 15.56
CA ASP A 966 5.79 -11.72 15.76
C ASP A 966 5.65 -10.68 14.63
N PHE A 967 6.77 -10.11 14.17
CA PHE A 967 6.78 -9.23 12.99
C PHE A 967 6.33 -9.97 11.71
N ALA A 968 6.77 -11.21 11.53
CA ALA A 968 6.42 -12.05 10.39
C ALA A 968 4.92 -12.29 10.32
N ASP A 969 4.32 -12.65 11.46
CA ASP A 969 2.89 -12.91 11.56
C ASP A 969 2.09 -11.62 11.37
N ALA A 970 2.51 -10.51 12.00
CA ALA A 970 1.89 -9.21 11.78
C ALA A 970 1.92 -8.77 10.31
N CYS A 971 3.01 -9.05 9.57
CA CYS A 971 3.11 -8.75 8.15
C CYS A 971 2.12 -9.55 7.29
N LYS A 972 1.90 -10.83 7.60
CA LYS A 972 0.90 -11.65 6.91
C LYS A 972 -0.49 -11.06 7.10
N GLU A 973 -0.82 -10.73 8.34
CA GLU A 973 -2.13 -10.15 8.63
C GLU A 973 -2.32 -8.77 7.98
N VAL A 974 -1.28 -7.94 7.88
CA VAL A 974 -1.33 -6.67 7.12
C VAL A 974 -1.57 -6.95 5.63
N ALA A 975 -0.92 -7.96 5.05
CA ALA A 975 -1.19 -8.37 3.68
C ALA A 975 -2.66 -8.79 3.47
N ASP A 976 -3.20 -9.59 4.40
CA ASP A 976 -4.60 -10.04 4.37
C ASP A 976 -5.58 -8.86 4.45
N ILE A 977 -5.31 -7.87 5.31
CA ILE A 977 -6.11 -6.64 5.40
C ILE A 977 -6.13 -5.91 4.05
N TYR A 978 -4.99 -5.72 3.40
CA TYR A 978 -4.94 -5.03 2.11
C TYR A 978 -5.62 -5.83 0.99
N ILE A 979 -5.47 -7.16 0.98
CA ILE A 979 -6.18 -8.04 0.04
C ILE A 979 -7.69 -7.96 0.26
N ALA A 980 -8.15 -7.96 1.52
CA ALA A 980 -9.56 -7.76 1.86
C ALA A 980 -10.06 -6.39 1.39
N ARG A 981 -9.20 -5.36 1.35
CA ARG A 981 -9.50 -4.03 0.79
C ARG A 981 -9.43 -3.96 -0.74
N GLY A 982 -9.39 -5.11 -1.42
CA GLY A 982 -9.45 -5.25 -2.87
C GLY A 982 -8.11 -5.17 -3.59
N TYR A 983 -6.97 -5.18 -2.87
CA TYR A 983 -5.66 -5.13 -3.52
C TYR A 983 -5.31 -6.46 -4.19
N PRO A 984 -4.70 -6.45 -5.39
CA PRO A 984 -4.26 -7.68 -6.05
C PRO A 984 -3.27 -8.46 -5.18
N PRO A 985 -3.51 -9.75 -4.86
CA PRO A 985 -2.66 -10.54 -3.96
C PRO A 985 -1.20 -10.61 -4.41
N MET A 986 -0.95 -10.78 -5.71
CA MET A 986 0.41 -10.83 -6.27
C MET A 986 1.17 -9.52 -6.12
N LEU A 987 0.45 -8.38 -6.18
CA LEU A 987 1.05 -7.07 -5.99
C LEU A 987 1.50 -6.88 -4.53
N ILE A 988 0.65 -7.28 -3.58
CA ILE A 988 0.94 -7.25 -2.15
C ILE A 988 2.11 -8.17 -1.81
N ALA A 989 2.12 -9.41 -2.31
CA ALA A 989 3.22 -10.36 -2.11
C ALA A 989 4.56 -9.80 -2.60
N ASN A 990 4.57 -9.14 -3.76
CA ASN A 990 5.77 -8.49 -4.28
C ASN A 990 6.23 -7.32 -3.40
N TRP A 991 5.31 -6.43 -3.00
CA TRP A 991 5.65 -5.31 -2.11
C TRP A 991 6.18 -5.79 -0.76
N LEU A 992 5.59 -6.84 -0.20
CA LEU A 992 6.04 -7.47 1.03
C LEU A 992 7.47 -8.01 0.85
N LYS A 993 7.70 -8.87 -0.15
CA LYS A 993 9.01 -9.46 -0.43
C LYS A 993 10.12 -8.42 -0.59
N GLN A 994 9.83 -7.30 -1.26
CA GLN A 994 10.81 -6.22 -1.48
C GLN A 994 11.17 -5.43 -0.22
N ASN A 995 10.30 -5.38 0.79
CA ASN A 995 10.47 -4.49 1.94
C ASN A 995 10.70 -5.24 3.27
N TYR A 996 10.29 -6.51 3.35
CA TYR A 996 10.21 -7.27 4.59
C TYR A 996 11.48 -7.20 5.45
N GLN A 997 12.63 -7.59 4.90
CA GLN A 997 13.90 -7.60 5.63
C GLN A 997 14.40 -6.19 5.94
N THR A 998 14.38 -5.29 4.96
CA THR A 998 14.85 -3.90 5.14
C THR A 998 14.11 -3.17 6.24
N ARG A 999 12.80 -3.41 6.41
CA ARG A 999 12.02 -2.80 7.50
C ARG A 999 12.42 -3.35 8.87
N TRP A 1000 12.61 -4.66 8.98
CA TRP A 1000 13.09 -5.26 10.22
C TRP A 1000 14.45 -4.69 10.66
N ASP A 1001 15.40 -4.56 9.73
CA ASP A 1001 16.77 -4.13 10.01
C ASP A 1001 16.89 -2.63 10.33
N THR A 1002 15.88 -1.82 9.98
CA THR A 1002 15.87 -0.36 10.17
C THR A 1002 14.93 0.13 11.26
N ARG A 1003 14.11 -0.75 11.86
CA ARG A 1003 12.95 -0.42 12.71
C ARG A 1003 13.22 0.45 13.94
N LEU A 1004 14.42 0.36 14.52
CA LEU A 1004 14.85 1.13 15.70
C LEU A 1004 16.02 2.07 15.39
N ARG A 1005 16.33 2.33 14.12
CA ARG A 1005 17.35 3.34 13.79
C ARG A 1005 16.78 4.74 14.05
N GLU A 1006 17.57 5.55 14.73
CA GLU A 1006 17.38 6.99 14.78
C GLU A 1006 17.75 7.54 13.40
N THR A 1007 16.78 8.09 12.68
CA THR A 1007 17.03 8.76 11.42
C THR A 1007 17.45 10.18 11.72
N SER A 1008 18.62 10.60 11.26
CA SER A 1008 18.97 12.02 11.24
C SER A 1008 17.92 12.80 10.42
N PRO A 1009 17.61 14.04 10.80
CA PRO A 1009 16.71 14.88 10.00
C PRO A 1009 17.23 14.95 8.56
N PRO A 1010 16.32 14.93 7.55
CA PRO A 1010 16.73 14.95 6.16
C PRO A 1010 17.60 16.18 5.87
N ARG A 1011 18.84 15.92 5.42
CA ARG A 1011 19.91 16.93 5.24
C ARG A 1011 19.74 17.89 4.07
N ALA A 1012 18.68 17.80 3.26
CA ALA A 1012 18.59 18.56 2.01
C ALA A 1012 17.36 19.46 1.97
N ASP A 1013 17.58 20.77 1.81
CA ASP A 1013 16.56 21.73 1.41
C ASP A 1013 15.89 21.27 0.10
N VAL A 1014 14.56 21.32 0.06
CA VAL A 1014 13.77 20.87 -1.08
C VAL A 1014 12.98 22.01 -1.69
N LEU A 1015 12.96 22.08 -3.02
CA LEU A 1015 12.08 22.94 -3.80
C LEU A 1015 10.76 22.21 -4.08
N VAL A 1016 9.67 22.74 -3.52
CA VAL A 1016 8.38 22.04 -3.51
C VAL A 1016 7.35 22.76 -4.39
N LEU A 1017 6.81 22.06 -5.38
CA LEU A 1017 5.59 22.45 -6.08
C LEU A 1017 4.40 21.99 -5.24
N LYS A 1018 3.51 22.91 -4.87
CA LYS A 1018 2.33 22.61 -4.04
C LYS A 1018 1.11 22.44 -4.94
N SER A 1019 0.42 21.32 -4.83
CA SER A 1019 -0.76 21.01 -5.64
C SER A 1019 -1.69 20.02 -4.92
N GLU A 1020 -2.60 19.42 -5.66
CA GLU A 1020 -3.56 18.41 -5.22
C GLU A 1020 -3.44 17.14 -6.07
N TYR A 1021 -3.94 16.01 -5.57
CA TYR A 1021 -3.97 14.77 -6.34
C TYR A 1021 -4.90 14.88 -7.54
N ASN A 1022 -4.35 14.70 -8.74
CA ASN A 1022 -5.12 14.64 -9.97
C ASN A 1022 -4.42 13.71 -10.95
N ILE A 1023 -5.19 13.02 -11.79
CA ILE A 1023 -4.70 12.12 -12.83
C ILE A 1023 -3.78 12.82 -13.84
N SER A 1024 -3.93 14.14 -14.04
CA SER A 1024 -3.01 14.96 -14.85
C SER A 1024 -1.56 14.89 -14.37
N TRP A 1025 -1.33 14.69 -13.07
CA TRP A 1025 0.03 14.61 -12.53
C TRP A 1025 0.75 13.30 -12.89
N ASP A 1026 0.06 12.28 -13.39
CA ASP A 1026 0.71 11.04 -13.86
C ASP A 1026 1.49 11.27 -15.16
N PHE A 1027 1.19 12.36 -15.89
CA PHE A 1027 1.89 12.80 -17.09
C PHE A 1027 3.02 13.81 -16.80
N PHE A 1028 3.19 14.20 -15.53
CA PHE A 1028 4.17 15.20 -15.12
C PHE A 1028 5.41 14.56 -14.48
N ASN A 1029 6.59 14.85 -15.02
CA ASN A 1029 7.87 14.35 -14.50
C ASN A 1029 8.66 15.48 -13.82
N VAL A 1030 8.67 15.49 -12.48
CA VAL A 1030 9.39 16.48 -11.68
C VAL A 1030 10.91 16.45 -11.88
N ARG A 1031 11.49 15.28 -12.17
CA ARG A 1031 12.94 15.18 -12.44
C ARG A 1031 13.31 15.84 -13.76
N LYS A 1032 12.46 15.69 -14.78
CA LYS A 1032 12.62 16.39 -16.06
C LYS A 1032 12.55 17.91 -15.85
N LEU A 1033 11.63 18.40 -15.02
CA LEU A 1033 11.57 19.81 -14.65
C LEU A 1033 12.86 20.27 -13.95
N GLU A 1034 13.30 19.53 -12.93
CA GLU A 1034 14.53 19.79 -12.17
C GLU A 1034 15.75 19.90 -13.11
N GLU A 1035 15.94 18.90 -13.97
CA GLU A 1035 17.05 18.86 -14.94
C GLU A 1035 17.02 20.08 -15.87
N GLN A 1036 15.85 20.43 -16.42
CA GLN A 1036 15.73 21.56 -17.37
C GLN A 1036 15.98 22.92 -16.69
N MET A 1037 15.48 23.11 -15.46
CA MET A 1037 15.73 24.33 -14.69
C MET A 1037 17.20 24.46 -14.30
N LYS A 1038 17.79 23.40 -13.75
CA LYS A 1038 19.22 23.38 -13.36
C LYS A 1038 20.12 23.60 -14.57
N ASN A 1039 19.84 22.97 -15.71
CA ASN A 1039 20.59 23.20 -16.95
C ASN A 1039 20.49 24.65 -17.42
N GLY A 1040 19.29 25.26 -17.36
CA GLY A 1040 19.11 26.67 -17.68
C GLY A 1040 19.91 27.59 -16.76
N TRP A 1041 19.87 27.38 -15.44
CA TRP A 1041 20.69 28.16 -14.51
C TRP A 1041 22.19 27.98 -14.74
N LEU A 1042 22.66 26.75 -14.96
CA LEU A 1042 24.07 26.47 -15.26
C LEU A 1042 24.54 27.13 -16.57
N GLU A 1043 23.70 27.10 -17.61
CA GLU A 1043 23.97 27.75 -18.89
C GLU A 1043 24.08 29.26 -18.73
N ALA A 1044 23.13 29.88 -18.03
CA ALA A 1044 23.13 31.32 -17.79
C ALA A 1044 24.34 31.78 -16.95
N LEU A 1045 24.68 31.07 -15.87
CA LEU A 1045 25.86 31.35 -15.06
C LEU A 1045 27.14 31.27 -15.88
N ARG A 1046 27.24 30.29 -16.77
CA ARG A 1046 28.42 30.13 -17.61
C ARG A 1046 28.57 31.29 -18.59
N VAL A 1047 27.47 31.71 -19.22
CA VAL A 1047 27.44 32.88 -20.13
C VAL A 1047 27.86 34.16 -19.40
N SER A 1048 27.42 34.38 -18.15
CA SER A 1048 27.86 35.53 -17.35
C SER A 1048 29.34 35.47 -16.94
N THR A 1049 29.92 34.27 -16.78
CA THR A 1049 31.33 34.11 -16.36
C THR A 1049 32.35 34.20 -17.49
N PHE A 1050 31.95 34.03 -18.76
CA PHE A 1050 32.86 34.07 -19.91
C PHE A 1050 33.52 35.44 -20.16
N GLY A 1051 33.13 36.50 -19.45
CA GLY A 1051 33.83 37.80 -19.44
C GLY A 1051 34.99 37.94 -18.44
N ARG A 1052 35.19 36.97 -17.52
CA ARG A 1052 36.21 36.98 -16.45
C ARG A 1052 36.55 35.56 -15.97
N ALA A 1053 36.89 34.63 -16.87
CA ALA A 1053 37.28 33.28 -16.48
C ALA A 1053 38.50 33.25 -15.52
N ASP A 1054 39.30 34.32 -15.53
CA ASP A 1054 40.57 34.41 -14.82
C ASP A 1054 40.43 35.02 -13.40
N THR A 1055 39.24 35.48 -13.01
CA THR A 1055 39.03 36.28 -11.78
C THR A 1055 38.06 35.68 -10.76
N ILE A 1056 37.48 34.50 -10.99
CA ILE A 1056 36.52 33.88 -10.07
C ILE A 1056 37.07 32.54 -9.57
N GLN A 1057 37.81 32.58 -8.45
CA GLN A 1057 38.43 31.39 -7.85
C GLN A 1057 37.43 30.38 -7.24
N ASP A 1058 36.15 30.77 -7.10
CA ASP A 1058 35.12 30.00 -6.39
C ASP A 1058 33.88 29.65 -7.25
N LEU A 1059 34.08 29.04 -8.42
CA LEU A 1059 32.98 28.57 -9.28
C LEU A 1059 32.53 27.16 -8.91
N HIS A 1060 31.21 26.95 -8.82
CA HIS A 1060 30.65 25.63 -8.53
C HIS A 1060 31.13 24.57 -9.56
N PRO A 1061 31.60 23.37 -9.14
CA PRO A 1061 32.26 22.39 -10.02
C PRO A 1061 31.42 21.90 -11.21
N ALA A 1062 30.09 22.03 -11.13
CA ALA A 1062 29.18 21.67 -12.21
C ALA A 1062 29.22 22.67 -13.40
N VAL A 1063 29.50 23.96 -13.13
CA VAL A 1063 29.51 25.03 -14.14
C VAL A 1063 30.67 24.85 -15.13
N SER A 1064 31.85 24.47 -14.62
CA SER A 1064 33.06 24.23 -15.42
C SER A 1064 32.96 23.02 -16.35
N LYS A 1065 32.12 22.03 -16.00
CA LYS A 1065 31.99 20.75 -16.73
C LYS A 1065 30.90 20.73 -17.80
N THR A 1066 29.98 21.69 -17.81
CA THR A 1066 28.91 21.80 -18.82
C THR A 1066 29.52 21.90 -20.23
N LYS A 1067 28.91 21.36 -21.30
CA LYS A 1067 29.36 21.55 -22.70
C LYS A 1067 28.44 22.53 -23.42
N PHE A 1068 28.99 23.54 -24.09
CA PHE A 1068 28.21 24.53 -24.83
C PHE A 1068 27.77 23.98 -26.20
N LYS A 1069 26.51 24.21 -26.60
CA LYS A 1069 26.07 24.09 -28.00
C LYS A 1069 25.91 25.50 -28.56
N ASN A 1070 26.62 25.81 -29.65
CA ASN A 1070 26.70 27.14 -30.29
C ASN A 1070 25.36 27.78 -30.74
N THR A 1071 24.23 27.11 -30.56
CA THR A 1071 22.91 27.54 -31.01
C THR A 1071 22.30 28.69 -30.20
N VAL A 1072 22.57 28.80 -28.89
CA VAL A 1072 21.94 29.84 -28.05
C VAL A 1072 22.48 31.24 -28.34
N LEU A 1073 23.76 31.33 -28.71
CA LEU A 1073 24.40 32.57 -29.14
C LEU A 1073 23.92 33.03 -30.54
N THR A 1074 23.46 32.10 -31.37
CA THR A 1074 22.91 32.39 -32.70
C THR A 1074 21.44 32.84 -32.64
N ASP A 1075 20.65 32.31 -31.71
CA ASP A 1075 19.26 32.73 -31.50
C ASP A 1075 19.15 34.11 -30.82
N LEU A 1076 20.07 34.44 -29.90
CA LEU A 1076 20.20 35.78 -29.31
C LEU A 1076 20.63 36.85 -30.32
N ARG A 1077 21.42 36.46 -31.34
CA ARG A 1077 21.84 37.35 -32.43
C ARG A 1077 20.80 37.51 -33.55
N ARG A 1078 19.93 36.51 -33.76
CA ARG A 1078 18.92 36.52 -34.84
C ARG A 1078 17.63 37.24 -34.48
N ASN A 1079 17.22 37.19 -33.22
CA ASN A 1079 16.02 37.89 -32.76
C ASN A 1079 16.41 39.24 -32.16
N GLY A 1080 16.67 40.24 -33.01
CA GLY A 1080 16.85 41.65 -32.62
C GLY A 1080 15.61 42.27 -31.98
N GLY A 1081 15.12 41.66 -30.90
CA GLY A 1081 13.94 42.05 -30.14
C GLY A 1081 14.36 42.83 -28.90
N THR A 1082 13.85 44.05 -28.82
CA THR A 1082 13.70 44.83 -27.60
C THR A 1082 13.40 43.96 -26.39
N LEU A 1083 14.19 44.14 -25.33
CA LEU A 1083 13.88 43.61 -24.00
C LEU A 1083 12.56 44.24 -23.50
N PRO A 1084 11.84 43.60 -22.53
CA PRO A 1084 10.60 44.13 -21.99
C PRO A 1084 10.77 45.57 -21.46
N PRO A 1085 9.75 46.44 -21.58
CA PRO A 1085 9.81 47.78 -21.00
C PRO A 1085 10.08 47.66 -19.49
N GLY A 1086 11.18 48.27 -19.01
CA GLY A 1086 11.65 48.19 -17.63
C GLY A 1086 13.05 47.59 -17.44
N SER A 1087 13.66 47.03 -18.49
CA SER A 1087 15.10 46.71 -18.48
C SER A 1087 15.88 47.85 -19.13
N GLU A 1088 16.25 48.86 -18.35
CA GLU A 1088 17.19 49.88 -18.80
C GLU A 1088 18.60 49.28 -18.85
N PHE A 1089 19.12 49.08 -20.05
CA PHE A 1089 20.57 49.07 -20.26
C PHE A 1089 20.89 50.06 -21.38
N HIS A 1090 21.53 51.17 -20.98
CA HIS A 1090 21.93 52.26 -21.86
C HIS A 1090 23.10 51.80 -22.77
N PRO A 1091 23.14 52.18 -24.07
CA PRO A 1091 24.17 51.77 -25.02
C PRO A 1091 25.61 52.17 -24.66
N SER A 1092 25.82 53.06 -23.67
CA SER A 1092 27.15 53.38 -23.14
C SER A 1092 27.77 52.26 -22.29
N MET A 1093 27.00 51.24 -21.89
CA MET A 1093 27.45 50.14 -21.02
C MET A 1093 28.34 49.09 -21.73
N VAL A 1094 28.62 49.28 -23.02
CA VAL A 1094 29.57 48.47 -23.80
C VAL A 1094 30.98 49.09 -23.79
N GLY A 1095 31.11 50.37 -23.45
CA GLY A 1095 32.38 51.11 -23.50
C GLY A 1095 33.25 51.02 -22.23
N GLU A 1096 32.68 50.68 -21.07
CA GLU A 1096 33.39 50.73 -19.78
C GLU A 1096 33.15 49.49 -18.90
N GLY A 1097 33.21 48.28 -19.47
CA GLY A 1097 33.25 47.04 -18.69
C GLY A 1097 32.04 46.84 -17.76
N ALA A 1098 30.89 46.45 -18.32
CA ALA A 1098 29.62 46.32 -17.60
C ALA A 1098 29.73 45.62 -16.23
N TYR A 1099 29.61 46.44 -15.18
CA TYR A 1099 29.34 46.06 -13.80
C TYR A 1099 27.82 45.95 -13.60
N GLY A 1100 27.38 44.89 -12.90
CA GLY A 1100 26.03 44.75 -12.36
C GLY A 1100 26.01 43.66 -11.28
N GLN A 1101 25.22 43.85 -10.22
CA GLN A 1101 24.97 42.84 -9.19
C GLN A 1101 24.17 41.68 -9.79
N PHE A 1102 24.84 40.65 -10.30
CA PHE A 1102 24.19 39.39 -10.65
C PHE A 1102 23.96 38.59 -9.37
N TYR A 1103 22.76 38.04 -9.17
CA TYR A 1103 22.51 37.11 -8.07
C TYR A 1103 23.43 35.89 -8.26
N ARG A 1104 24.29 35.64 -7.27
CA ARG A 1104 25.14 34.44 -7.22
C ARG A 1104 24.24 33.22 -6.96
N LEU A 1105 23.62 32.69 -8.01
CA LEU A 1105 22.70 31.53 -7.93
C LEU A 1105 23.37 30.29 -7.32
N ASP A 1106 24.68 30.19 -7.49
CA ASP A 1106 25.55 29.21 -6.85
C ASP A 1106 25.62 29.38 -5.33
N LYS A 1107 25.63 30.61 -4.82
CA LYS A 1107 25.58 30.92 -3.38
C LYS A 1107 24.18 30.81 -2.76
N LEU A 1108 23.13 30.84 -3.57
CA LEU A 1108 21.74 30.63 -3.11
C LEU A 1108 21.41 29.12 -2.88
N GLY A 1109 22.33 28.22 -3.22
CA GLY A 1109 22.18 26.78 -3.02
C GLY A 1109 21.07 26.15 -3.88
N LEU A 1110 20.66 26.78 -4.99
CA LEU A 1110 19.56 26.29 -5.83
C LEU A 1110 19.92 25.03 -6.63
N LEU A 1111 21.21 24.85 -6.95
CA LEU A 1111 21.71 23.72 -7.73
C LEU A 1111 21.74 22.40 -6.94
N ASP A 1112 21.90 22.49 -5.61
CA ASP A 1112 21.98 21.33 -4.71
C ASP A 1112 20.63 20.90 -4.16
N ARG A 1113 19.62 21.76 -4.24
CA ARG A 1113 18.25 21.46 -3.78
C ARG A 1113 17.57 20.44 -4.70
N ARG A 1114 16.81 19.55 -4.10
CA ARG A 1114 16.00 18.55 -4.82
C ARG A 1114 14.61 19.10 -5.10
N PHE A 1115 14.00 18.74 -6.23
CA PHE A 1115 12.61 19.11 -6.51
C PHE A 1115 11.65 18.01 -6.06
N LEU A 1116 10.51 18.41 -5.49
CA LEU A 1116 9.39 17.52 -5.15
C LEU A 1116 8.06 18.18 -5.51
N VAL A 1117 7.06 17.35 -5.75
CA VAL A 1117 5.66 17.79 -5.83
C VAL A 1117 4.96 17.33 -4.57
N SER A 1118 4.53 18.28 -3.74
CA SER A 1118 3.67 18.02 -2.59
C SER A 1118 2.22 18.12 -3.04
N LYS A 1119 1.48 17.02 -2.94
CA LYS A 1119 0.09 16.92 -3.36
C LYS A 1119 -0.78 16.72 -2.13
N LYS A 1120 -1.74 17.62 -1.91
CA LYS A 1120 -2.80 17.45 -0.92
C LYS A 1120 -3.89 16.51 -1.44
N ARG A 1121 -4.59 15.82 -0.53
CA ARG A 1121 -5.81 15.06 -0.86
C ARG A 1121 -6.86 15.96 -1.50
N THR A 1122 -7.63 15.42 -2.42
CA THR A 1122 -8.82 16.07 -2.98
C THR A 1122 -10.04 15.74 -2.12
N THR A 1123 -11.23 15.63 -2.71
CA THR A 1123 -12.46 15.28 -1.99
C THR A 1123 -12.46 13.81 -1.59
N GLU A 1124 -12.49 13.58 -0.27
CA GLU A 1124 -12.70 12.26 0.32
C GLU A 1124 -14.13 12.11 0.85
N ILE A 1125 -14.54 10.88 1.15
CA ILE A 1125 -15.86 10.60 1.72
C ILE A 1125 -16.07 11.26 3.08
N ILE A 1126 -15.01 11.53 3.84
CA ILE A 1126 -15.13 12.27 5.11
C ILE A 1126 -15.60 13.71 4.91
N ASP A 1127 -15.20 14.36 3.81
CA ASP A 1127 -15.58 15.74 3.52
C ASP A 1127 -17.07 15.79 3.14
N LEU A 1128 -17.53 14.79 2.38
CA LEU A 1128 -18.96 14.59 2.09
C LEU A 1128 -19.77 14.29 3.36
N ALA A 1129 -19.27 13.40 4.23
CA ALA A 1129 -19.92 13.09 5.49
C ALA A 1129 -20.05 14.32 6.41
N ALA A 1130 -19.04 15.19 6.44
CA ALA A 1130 -19.11 16.45 7.16
C ALA A 1130 -20.15 17.40 6.56
N ALA A 1131 -20.24 17.49 5.23
CA ALA A 1131 -21.26 18.28 4.54
C ALA A 1131 -22.68 17.74 4.78
N TRP A 1132 -22.88 16.43 4.72
CA TRP A 1132 -24.16 15.78 5.02
C TRP A 1132 -24.56 16.00 6.47
N ARG A 1133 -23.63 15.82 7.42
CA ARG A 1133 -23.87 16.11 8.84
C ARG A 1133 -24.32 17.56 9.03
N LYS A 1134 -23.63 18.53 8.40
CA LYS A 1134 -24.05 19.93 8.43
C LYS A 1134 -25.46 20.11 7.87
N SER A 1135 -25.78 19.47 6.75
CA SER A 1135 -27.12 19.55 6.14
C SER A 1135 -28.21 18.95 7.03
N VAL A 1136 -27.99 17.77 7.60
CA VAL A 1136 -28.96 17.07 8.48
C VAL A 1136 -29.17 17.84 9.77
N LEU A 1137 -28.11 18.38 10.38
CA LEU A 1137 -28.22 19.19 11.59
C LEU A 1137 -28.93 20.52 11.27
N THR A 1138 -28.44 21.31 10.31
CA THR A 1138 -28.95 22.67 10.05
C THR A 1138 -30.33 22.73 9.38
N ARG A 1139 -30.72 21.74 8.55
CA ARG A 1139 -32.02 21.75 7.86
C ARG A 1139 -33.18 21.78 8.85
N HIS A 1140 -33.08 21.04 9.94
CA HIS A 1140 -34.10 21.01 10.98
C HIS A 1140 -34.00 22.21 11.92
N ASP A 1141 -32.80 22.73 12.21
CA ASP A 1141 -32.68 23.96 13.00
C ASP A 1141 -33.45 25.12 12.32
N ARG A 1142 -33.42 25.20 10.98
CA ARG A 1142 -34.26 26.14 10.21
C ARG A 1142 -35.77 25.84 10.30
N GLN A 1143 -36.16 24.57 10.36
CA GLN A 1143 -37.57 24.20 10.52
C GLN A 1143 -38.08 24.48 11.94
N VAL A 1144 -37.26 24.22 12.96
CA VAL A 1144 -37.52 24.56 14.37
C VAL A 1144 -37.62 26.07 14.54
N VAL A 1145 -36.71 26.85 13.95
CA VAL A 1145 -36.78 28.33 13.93
C VAL A 1145 -38.04 28.82 13.20
N LYS A 1146 -38.42 28.21 12.05
CA LYS A 1146 -39.67 28.55 11.36
C LYS A 1146 -40.94 28.18 12.15
N VAL A 1147 -40.90 27.13 12.98
CA VAL A 1147 -42.02 26.75 13.87
C VAL A 1147 -42.11 27.69 15.08
N LEU A 1148 -40.98 28.16 15.61
CA LEU A 1148 -40.94 29.15 16.69
C LEU A 1148 -41.35 30.56 16.21
N HIS A 1149 -40.95 30.97 15.00
CA HIS A 1149 -41.35 32.26 14.43
C HIS A 1149 -42.80 32.28 13.90
N ARG A 1150 -43.42 31.11 13.65
CA ARG A 1150 -44.85 31.04 13.30
C ARG A 1150 -45.79 31.44 14.43
N LYS A 1151 -45.30 31.61 15.66
CA LYS A 1151 -46.10 32.19 16.76
C LYS A 1151 -46.09 33.72 16.79
N ASP A 1152 -45.14 34.39 16.15
CA ASP A 1152 -45.01 35.86 16.20
C ASP A 1152 -45.04 36.56 14.82
N ASP A 1153 -44.90 35.85 13.70
CA ASP A 1153 -44.96 36.46 12.35
C ASP A 1153 -46.26 36.07 11.63
N THR A 1154 -47.33 36.81 11.88
CA THR A 1154 -48.51 36.86 10.99
C THR A 1154 -48.47 38.06 10.03
N ASP A 1155 -47.37 38.84 9.98
CA ASP A 1155 -47.41 40.16 9.32
C ASP A 1155 -46.13 40.57 8.56
N ARG A 1156 -45.45 39.65 7.86
CA ARG A 1156 -44.34 40.03 6.95
C ARG A 1156 -44.41 39.43 5.55
N ASP A 1157 -44.23 40.34 4.59
CA ASP A 1157 -44.30 40.22 3.13
C ASP A 1157 -43.37 39.10 2.57
N PRO A 1158 -43.87 38.19 1.71
CA PRO A 1158 -43.09 37.08 1.12
C PRO A 1158 -41.95 37.50 0.17
N SER A 1159 -41.79 38.77 -0.15
CA SER A 1159 -40.89 39.26 -1.22
C SER A 1159 -39.40 39.24 -0.89
N HIS A 1160 -38.98 39.02 0.37
CA HIS A 1160 -37.56 39.10 0.79
C HIS A 1160 -36.83 37.76 0.96
N GLN A 1161 -37.42 36.62 0.58
CA GLN A 1161 -36.89 35.29 0.88
C GLN A 1161 -36.08 34.63 -0.27
N THR A 1162 -35.43 35.41 -1.14
CA THR A 1162 -34.87 34.89 -2.41
C THR A 1162 -33.34 34.86 -2.53
N THR A 1163 -32.57 35.52 -1.67
CA THR A 1163 -31.10 35.63 -1.87
C THR A 1163 -30.26 34.61 -1.08
N LEU A 1164 -30.75 34.11 0.06
CA LEU A 1164 -29.98 33.20 0.94
C LEU A 1164 -30.08 31.73 0.52
N ASP A 1165 -31.17 31.32 -0.12
CA ASP A 1165 -31.37 29.94 -0.60
C ASP A 1165 -30.62 29.66 -1.92
N MET A 1166 -30.27 30.70 -2.69
CA MET A 1166 -29.43 30.57 -3.89
C MET A 1166 -27.97 30.18 -3.57
N TRP A 1167 -27.44 30.56 -2.40
CA TRP A 1167 -26.04 30.28 -2.03
C TRP A 1167 -25.81 28.86 -1.49
N LEU A 1168 -26.86 28.12 -1.12
CA LEU A 1168 -26.75 26.80 -0.48
C LEU A 1168 -27.01 25.61 -1.42
N ASN A 1169 -27.34 25.89 -2.68
CA ASN A 1169 -27.53 24.88 -3.73
C ASN A 1169 -26.32 24.72 -4.67
N ILE A 1170 -25.18 25.33 -4.35
CA ILE A 1170 -23.84 25.07 -4.92
C ILE A 1170 -23.05 24.25 -3.89
#